data_AF-A0A662WGL0-F1
#
_entry.id   AF-A0A662WGL0-F1
#
_cell.length_a   1.000
_cell.length_b   1.000
_cell.length_c   1.000
_cell.angle_alpha   90.00
_cell.angle_beta   90.00
_cell.angle_gamma   90.00
#
_symmetry.space_group_name_H-M   'P 1'
#
loop_
_entity.id
_entity.type
_entity.pdbx_description
1 polymer ?
#
loop_
_entity_poly.entity_id
_entity_poly.type
_entity_poly.pdbx_seq_one_letter_code
_entity_poly.pdbx_strand_id
1 'polypeptide(L)'
;QEMVYLHPCAGVTLEYLTTVGFDAGDLAFTPRDAFALWQAMERFYPVELIEDVDPRKFFELEDESAVAMSTTPSKEKETPAKPSKKGKKLKKTDVEEEEAEPGTRTHRITLLESKKYEETIKKRLETLASKDPNATQALLESFAPPISLQNATMDDWDLKESHPIDSVDVYALVAQLCAKKLVPAIAFQLDSVRCRQLFDQLLASIEHAEHKSYPLFHEKVQQEYADWEKIQAAVKKREVKVKAKGKEEDDRESQAFEEKPPPDVYAPHPEFVLTPVGSRLSAMEFKEIKWQLRRELNRHLQPEPPAAYLRMVQALAQAGRLAVVFSDDSLAYGVNIPFRTCCFCEDTSNDVLTSLMVQQRAGRAGRRGLDRQGNILFAGLSWSRIQFLMRGLLPDVTGRKSLYPTIALQKLLSEHVTGEIMQRIVSHPLRAYVDRSGTTLEESYLAKSTEWMTHFGLLASESSLAVDGFVARLVWECRDDPSEALGIFWILKTMRQEFLHRAGDDIGLQLALFNTLLRVVGREKVHASEAHGDALAPLRGHEKAWAKVSVLLKLYQAKLDELGANAPQELRLRVALAESLDGFVFYTLVENQIPPELGTLQRDRIKRRLRRVGDRLRLMHNLLMHSKRFDELETIVRKCFRRVKWILMDSEV
;
A
#
# COMPACT_ATOMS: atom_id res chain seq x y z
N GLN A 1 -5.78 -24.52 11.09
CA GLN A 1 -6.50 -23.28 10.73
C GLN A 1 -7.63 -23.63 9.76
N GLU A 2 -8.83 -23.11 9.95
CA GLU A 2 -9.96 -23.35 9.03
C GLU A 2 -10.52 -22.00 8.56
N MET A 3 -10.70 -21.84 7.25
CA MET A 3 -11.37 -20.67 6.69
C MET A 3 -12.88 -20.74 6.93
N VAL A 4 -13.37 -19.88 7.82
CA VAL A 4 -14.79 -19.70 8.15
C VAL A 4 -15.38 -18.59 7.28
N TYR A 5 -16.56 -18.83 6.71
CA TYR A 5 -17.33 -17.80 6.03
C TYR A 5 -17.98 -16.87 7.05
N LEU A 6 -17.77 -15.57 6.92
CA LEU A 6 -18.38 -14.56 7.77
C LEU A 6 -19.46 -13.82 6.99
N HIS A 7 -20.67 -13.83 7.51
CA HIS A 7 -21.74 -12.98 6.99
C HIS A 7 -21.45 -11.51 7.33
N PRO A 8 -21.74 -10.53 6.46
CA PRO A 8 -21.52 -9.11 6.75
C PRO A 8 -22.09 -8.63 8.10
N CYS A 9 -23.26 -9.14 8.51
CA CYS A 9 -23.88 -8.84 9.80
C CYS A 9 -23.05 -9.27 11.03
N ALA A 10 -22.10 -10.18 10.89
CA ALA A 10 -21.21 -10.57 11.99
C ALA A 10 -20.31 -9.41 12.47
N GLY A 11 -20.03 -8.44 11.58
CA GLY A 11 -19.29 -7.22 11.92
C GLY A 11 -20.12 -6.15 12.64
N VAL A 12 -21.44 -6.33 12.75
CA VAL A 12 -22.39 -5.33 13.22
C VAL A 12 -22.73 -5.58 14.69
N THR A 13 -22.79 -4.51 15.49
CA THR A 13 -23.25 -4.56 16.89
C THR A 13 -24.60 -3.86 17.06
N LEU A 14 -25.32 -4.19 18.13
CA LEU A 14 -26.58 -3.51 18.47
C LEU A 14 -26.37 -2.00 18.67
N GLU A 15 -25.28 -1.62 19.33
CA GLU A 15 -24.89 -0.22 19.51
C GLU A 15 -24.68 0.48 18.16
N TYR A 16 -24.02 -0.18 17.21
CA TYR A 16 -23.81 0.36 15.87
C TYR A 16 -25.14 0.60 15.14
N LEU A 17 -26.08 -0.36 15.17
CA LEU A 17 -27.37 -0.23 14.50
C LEU A 17 -28.24 0.91 15.08
N THR A 18 -28.12 1.18 16.38
CA THR A 18 -28.95 2.17 17.07
C THR A 18 -28.36 3.58 17.05
N THR A 19 -27.03 3.71 16.96
CA THR A 19 -26.34 5.01 17.03
C THR A 19 -25.86 5.54 15.67
N VAL A 20 -25.40 4.64 14.79
CA VAL A 20 -24.69 4.98 13.55
C VAL A 20 -25.49 4.55 12.31
N GLY A 21 -26.04 3.33 12.32
CA GLY A 21 -26.80 2.76 11.21
C GLY A 21 -25.92 2.29 10.04
N PHE A 22 -26.55 1.65 9.05
CA PHE A 22 -25.91 1.18 7.81
C PHE A 22 -25.53 2.32 6.88
N ASP A 23 -26.13 3.51 7.01
CA ASP A 23 -25.84 4.66 6.13
C ASP A 23 -24.44 5.26 6.33
N ALA A 24 -23.83 5.05 7.51
CA ALA A 24 -22.52 5.61 7.85
C ALA A 24 -21.33 4.69 7.54
N GLY A 25 -21.58 3.44 7.11
CA GLY A 25 -20.55 2.48 6.71
C GLY A 25 -20.82 1.90 5.33
N ASP A 26 -19.78 1.46 4.62
CA ASP A 26 -19.93 0.81 3.30
C ASP A 26 -19.93 -0.72 3.45
N LEU A 27 -20.96 -1.25 4.12
CA LEU A 27 -21.14 -2.70 4.33
C LEU A 27 -22.06 -3.26 3.24
N ALA A 28 -21.50 -3.67 2.10
CA ALA A 28 -22.27 -4.22 0.99
C ALA A 28 -22.66 -5.70 1.20
N PHE A 29 -23.88 -6.07 0.81
CA PHE A 29 -24.38 -7.46 0.87
C PHE A 29 -24.45 -8.04 -0.54
N THR A 30 -24.02 -9.28 -0.70
CA THR A 30 -24.37 -10.03 -1.92
C THR A 30 -25.85 -10.42 -1.87
N PRO A 31 -26.49 -10.77 -3.01
CA PRO A 31 -27.85 -11.30 -3.00
C PRO A 31 -28.02 -12.53 -2.10
N ARG A 32 -26.95 -13.32 -1.92
CA ARG A 32 -26.93 -14.47 -1.01
C ARG A 32 -26.95 -14.03 0.45
N ASP A 33 -26.21 -12.98 0.79
CA ASP A 33 -26.19 -12.41 2.14
C ASP A 33 -27.53 -11.78 2.49
N ALA A 34 -28.12 -11.00 1.57
CA ALA A 34 -29.44 -10.42 1.78
C ALA A 34 -30.53 -11.49 2.01
N PHE A 35 -30.46 -12.61 1.30
CA PHE A 35 -31.36 -13.74 1.51
C PHE A 35 -31.09 -14.48 2.83
N ALA A 36 -29.81 -14.70 3.19
CA ALA A 36 -29.44 -15.31 4.45
C ALA A 36 -29.88 -14.47 5.66
N LEU A 37 -29.78 -13.14 5.56
CA LEU A 37 -30.31 -12.23 6.56
C LEU A 37 -31.82 -12.38 6.72
N TRP A 38 -32.58 -12.41 5.62
CA TRP A 38 -34.03 -12.62 5.69
C TRP A 38 -34.39 -13.96 6.35
N GLN A 39 -33.71 -15.06 5.99
CA GLN A 39 -33.91 -16.36 6.63
C GLN A 39 -33.61 -16.35 8.13
N ALA A 40 -32.63 -15.56 8.57
CA ALA A 40 -32.37 -15.37 9.99
C ALA A 40 -33.48 -14.53 10.64
N MET A 41 -33.93 -13.45 9.99
CA MET A 41 -35.03 -12.62 10.49
C MET A 41 -36.31 -13.45 10.70
N GLU A 42 -36.68 -14.31 9.74
CA GLU A 42 -37.84 -15.22 9.83
C GLU A 42 -37.81 -16.12 11.08
N ARG A 43 -36.61 -16.47 11.57
CA ARG A 43 -36.45 -17.32 12.77
C ARG A 43 -36.57 -16.55 14.08
N PHE A 44 -36.18 -15.27 14.10
CA PHE A 44 -36.02 -14.50 15.33
C PHE A 44 -37.11 -13.45 15.56
N TYR A 45 -37.82 -13.00 14.52
CA TYR A 45 -38.95 -12.08 14.67
C TYR A 45 -40.28 -12.69 14.18
N PRO A 46 -41.42 -12.19 14.69
CA PRO A 46 -42.74 -12.51 14.17
C PRO A 46 -42.87 -12.20 12.66
N VAL A 47 -43.56 -13.09 11.94
CA VAL A 47 -43.80 -12.96 10.48
C VAL A 47 -44.45 -11.62 10.11
N GLU A 48 -45.33 -11.10 10.98
CA GLU A 48 -46.03 -9.81 10.80
C GLU A 48 -45.07 -8.61 10.67
N LEU A 49 -43.87 -8.69 11.25
CA LEU A 49 -42.89 -7.60 11.24
C LEU A 49 -41.95 -7.61 10.02
N ILE A 50 -41.93 -8.73 9.28
CA ILE A 50 -40.97 -9.03 8.19
C ILE A 50 -41.69 -9.28 6.86
N GLU A 51 -43.03 -9.33 6.85
CA GLU A 51 -43.82 -9.67 5.66
C GLU A 51 -43.51 -8.80 4.43
N ASP A 52 -43.17 -7.53 4.65
CA ASP A 52 -42.84 -6.56 3.60
C ASP A 52 -41.46 -6.77 2.96
N VAL A 53 -40.56 -7.47 3.65
CA VAL A 53 -39.23 -7.81 3.16
C VAL A 53 -39.10 -9.29 2.78
N ASP A 54 -40.21 -10.03 2.66
CA ASP A 54 -40.21 -11.38 2.09
C ASP A 54 -39.77 -11.31 0.61
N PRO A 55 -38.65 -11.95 0.21
CA PRO A 55 -38.21 -11.96 -1.18
C PRO A 55 -39.30 -12.43 -2.16
N ARG A 56 -40.19 -13.32 -1.73
CA ARG A 56 -41.26 -13.85 -2.58
C ARG A 56 -42.26 -12.74 -2.92
N LYS A 57 -42.66 -11.94 -1.93
CA LYS A 57 -43.60 -10.82 -2.10
C LYS A 57 -42.92 -9.58 -2.69
N PHE A 58 -41.66 -9.34 -2.34
CA PHE A 58 -40.93 -8.13 -2.75
C PHE A 58 -40.60 -8.11 -4.25
N PHE A 59 -40.33 -9.27 -4.86
CA PHE A 59 -40.03 -9.39 -6.29
C PHE A 59 -41.22 -9.85 -7.14
N GLU A 60 -42.39 -10.07 -6.54
CA GLU A 60 -43.64 -10.31 -7.26
C GLU A 60 -44.11 -9.01 -7.93
N LEU A 61 -44.44 -9.08 -9.22
CA LEU A 61 -45.15 -8.00 -9.92
C LEU A 61 -46.65 -8.25 -9.81
N GLU A 62 -47.43 -7.18 -9.57
CA GLU A 62 -48.84 -7.16 -9.92
C GLU A 62 -48.96 -7.39 -11.43
N ASP A 63 -49.70 -8.43 -11.85
CA ASP A 63 -49.93 -8.75 -13.26
C ASP A 63 -50.48 -7.52 -14.00
N GLU A 64 -49.74 -6.98 -14.97
CA GLU A 64 -50.23 -6.02 -15.96
C GLU A 64 -51.24 -6.68 -16.93
N SER A 65 -52.39 -7.09 -16.40
CA SER A 65 -53.58 -7.44 -17.19
C SER A 65 -54.76 -6.49 -16.96
N ALA A 66 -54.59 -5.43 -16.15
CA ALA A 66 -55.67 -4.52 -15.77
C ALA A 66 -55.51 -3.03 -16.14
N VAL A 67 -54.40 -2.60 -16.76
CA VAL A 67 -54.20 -1.17 -17.12
C VAL A 67 -54.21 -0.94 -18.64
N ALA A 68 -55.21 -1.48 -19.31
CA ALA A 68 -55.50 -1.19 -20.72
C ALA A 68 -56.90 -0.60 -20.91
N MET A 69 -57.34 0.32 -20.03
CA MET A 69 -58.50 1.18 -20.31
C MET A 69 -58.36 2.56 -19.64
N SER A 70 -57.41 3.38 -20.11
CA SER A 70 -57.59 4.84 -20.04
C SER A 70 -56.69 5.59 -21.02
N THR A 71 -57.31 6.00 -22.12
CA THR A 71 -57.14 7.30 -22.80
C THR A 71 -55.73 7.79 -23.15
N THR A 72 -55.42 7.87 -24.45
CA THR A 72 -55.03 9.14 -25.11
C THR A 72 -54.95 9.03 -26.65
N PRO A 73 -55.11 10.14 -27.40
CA PRO A 73 -55.48 10.15 -28.82
C PRO A 73 -54.30 10.17 -29.80
N SER A 74 -54.62 9.75 -31.01
CA SER A 74 -53.83 9.74 -32.25
C SER A 74 -53.15 11.06 -32.61
N LYS A 75 -51.91 10.99 -33.11
CA LYS A 75 -51.38 11.92 -34.13
C LYS A 75 -50.30 11.27 -35.00
N GLU A 76 -50.44 11.51 -36.30
CA GLU A 76 -49.73 11.00 -37.46
C GLU A 76 -48.29 11.54 -37.60
N LYS A 77 -47.42 10.78 -38.30
CA LYS A 77 -46.75 11.17 -39.58
C LYS A 77 -45.52 10.28 -39.85
N GLU A 78 -45.61 9.44 -40.87
CA GLU A 78 -45.02 9.59 -42.23
C GLU A 78 -43.70 8.82 -42.39
N THR A 79 -43.77 7.82 -43.27
CA THR A 79 -42.63 7.14 -43.89
C THR A 79 -42.16 7.96 -45.11
N PRO A 80 -40.97 7.65 -45.65
CA PRO A 80 -41.02 7.11 -47.01
C PRO A 80 -40.10 5.90 -47.30
N ALA A 81 -40.47 5.23 -48.38
CA ALA A 81 -40.10 3.93 -48.93
C ALA A 81 -38.68 3.81 -49.55
N LYS A 82 -37.97 2.67 -49.35
CA LYS A 82 -37.55 1.58 -50.32
C LYS A 82 -36.49 1.94 -51.40
N PRO A 83 -35.77 0.99 -52.06
CA PRO A 83 -35.91 -0.48 -52.09
C PRO A 83 -34.61 -1.34 -52.00
N SER A 84 -34.86 -2.64 -51.86
CA SER A 84 -34.04 -3.86 -51.95
C SER A 84 -33.06 -4.01 -53.12
N LYS A 85 -31.99 -4.81 -52.91
CA LYS A 85 -31.46 -5.77 -53.92
C LYS A 85 -30.90 -7.05 -53.28
N LYS A 86 -31.17 -8.17 -53.99
CA LYS A 86 -31.02 -9.60 -53.64
C LYS A 86 -29.62 -10.17 -53.94
N GLY A 87 -29.28 -11.27 -53.25
CA GLY A 87 -28.28 -12.28 -53.66
C GLY A 87 -27.97 -13.27 -52.52
N LYS A 88 -28.82 -14.26 -52.21
CA LYS A 88 -28.89 -15.67 -52.71
C LYS A 88 -27.75 -16.61 -52.23
N LYS A 89 -28.09 -17.38 -51.18
CA LYS A 89 -27.77 -18.79 -50.83
C LYS A 89 -26.31 -19.31 -50.85
N LEU A 90 -25.88 -19.85 -49.70
CA LEU A 90 -25.46 -21.26 -49.57
C LEU A 90 -25.80 -21.77 -48.15
N LYS A 91 -26.30 -23.01 -48.06
CA LYS A 91 -26.85 -23.69 -46.88
C LYS A 91 -26.03 -24.95 -46.61
N LYS A 92 -25.58 -25.19 -45.38
CA LYS A 92 -25.13 -26.45 -44.72
C LYS A 92 -24.50 -26.03 -43.38
N THR A 93 -24.78 -26.59 -42.21
CA THR A 93 -25.55 -27.76 -41.79
C THR A 93 -25.78 -27.59 -40.29
N ASP A 94 -27.00 -27.84 -39.85
CA ASP A 94 -27.46 -27.81 -38.47
C ASP A 94 -26.75 -28.87 -37.61
N VAL A 95 -26.35 -28.48 -36.40
CA VAL A 95 -26.27 -29.39 -35.25
C VAL A 95 -27.32 -28.86 -34.29
N GLU A 96 -28.40 -29.62 -34.16
CA GLU A 96 -29.53 -29.36 -33.27
C GLU A 96 -29.05 -29.47 -31.81
N GLU A 97 -29.00 -28.35 -31.10
CA GLU A 97 -29.20 -28.36 -29.65
C GLU A 97 -30.71 -28.17 -29.42
N GLU A 98 -31.33 -29.12 -28.74
CA GLU A 98 -32.75 -29.11 -28.39
C GLU A 98 -33.11 -27.80 -27.67
N GLU A 99 -33.85 -26.92 -28.34
CA GLU A 99 -34.54 -25.81 -27.70
C GLU A 99 -35.64 -26.39 -26.81
N ALA A 100 -35.41 -26.38 -25.50
CA ALA A 100 -36.45 -26.54 -24.50
C ALA A 100 -37.54 -25.47 -24.70
N GLU A 101 -38.81 -25.88 -24.58
CA GLU A 101 -40.01 -25.04 -24.64
C GLU A 101 -39.86 -23.73 -23.84
N PRO A 102 -40.49 -22.61 -24.25
CA PRO A 102 -40.43 -21.37 -23.50
C PRO A 102 -41.28 -21.50 -22.24
N GLY A 103 -40.72 -22.13 -21.20
CA GLY A 103 -41.21 -22.04 -19.85
C GLY A 103 -41.38 -20.57 -19.49
N THR A 104 -42.55 -20.25 -18.92
CA THR A 104 -42.90 -18.99 -18.26
C THR A 104 -41.67 -18.18 -17.90
N ARG A 105 -41.49 -17.02 -18.53
CA ARG A 105 -40.38 -16.09 -18.25
C ARG A 105 -40.46 -15.68 -16.78
N THR A 106 -39.80 -16.43 -15.89
CA THR A 106 -39.57 -16.03 -14.51
C THR A 106 -38.79 -14.72 -14.55
N HIS A 107 -39.34 -13.69 -13.92
CA HIS A 107 -38.72 -12.36 -13.84
C HIS A 107 -37.26 -12.49 -13.42
N ARG A 108 -36.34 -12.05 -14.28
CA ARG A 108 -34.91 -12.10 -13.97
C ARG A 108 -34.59 -10.89 -13.11
N ILE A 109 -34.43 -11.13 -11.81
CA ILE A 109 -34.03 -10.10 -10.84
C ILE A 109 -32.80 -9.37 -11.36
N THR A 110 -32.95 -8.07 -11.56
CA THR A 110 -31.90 -7.18 -12.03
C THR A 110 -31.01 -6.76 -10.86
N LEU A 111 -29.78 -6.31 -11.17
CA LEU A 111 -28.84 -5.82 -10.15
C LEU A 111 -29.38 -4.60 -9.40
N LEU A 112 -30.22 -3.79 -10.05
CA LEU A 112 -30.85 -2.63 -9.43
C LEU A 112 -31.93 -3.05 -8.43
N GLU A 113 -32.74 -4.05 -8.78
CA GLU A 113 -33.76 -4.61 -7.88
C GLU A 113 -33.13 -5.30 -6.66
N SER A 114 -32.03 -6.04 -6.84
CA SER A 114 -31.31 -6.64 -5.71
C SER A 114 -30.73 -5.58 -4.78
N LYS A 115 -30.25 -4.45 -5.32
CA LYS A 115 -29.74 -3.33 -4.52
C LYS A 115 -30.86 -2.64 -3.73
N LYS A 116 -32.02 -2.44 -4.35
CA LYS A 116 -33.21 -1.90 -3.65
C LYS A 116 -33.65 -2.82 -2.51
N TYR A 117 -33.64 -4.14 -2.75
CA TYR A 117 -33.96 -5.12 -1.71
C TYR A 117 -32.96 -5.07 -0.55
N GLU A 118 -31.66 -5.00 -0.85
CA GLU A 118 -30.60 -4.82 0.15
C GLU A 118 -30.81 -3.56 1.01
N GLU A 119 -31.11 -2.41 0.40
CA GLU A 119 -31.39 -1.18 1.13
C GLU A 119 -32.64 -1.30 2.02
N THR A 120 -33.66 -2.00 1.53
CA THR A 120 -34.92 -2.19 2.26
C THR A 120 -34.74 -3.10 3.48
N ILE A 121 -34.06 -4.24 3.33
CA ILE A 121 -33.84 -5.18 4.43
C ILE A 121 -32.91 -4.59 5.51
N LYS A 122 -31.91 -3.77 5.13
CA LYS A 122 -31.05 -3.05 6.08
C LYS A 122 -31.83 -2.05 6.92
N LYS A 123 -32.65 -1.20 6.29
CA LYS A 123 -33.53 -0.24 7.00
C LYS A 123 -34.53 -0.93 7.91
N ARG A 124 -35.06 -2.08 7.48
CA ARG A 124 -35.94 -2.90 8.30
C ARG A 124 -35.21 -3.42 9.54
N LEU A 125 -33.99 -3.92 9.39
CA LEU A 125 -33.18 -4.38 10.52
C LEU A 125 -32.84 -3.25 11.51
N GLU A 126 -32.54 -2.03 11.05
CA GLU A 126 -32.33 -0.86 11.93
C GLU A 126 -33.59 -0.49 12.72
N THR A 127 -34.75 -0.54 12.06
CA THR A 127 -36.04 -0.26 12.70
C THR A 127 -36.35 -1.30 13.77
N LEU A 128 -36.06 -2.57 13.49
CA LEU A 128 -36.25 -3.68 14.43
C LEU A 128 -35.24 -3.65 15.58
N ALA A 129 -33.99 -3.23 15.32
CA ALA A 129 -32.98 -3.01 16.36
C ALA A 129 -33.45 -2.03 17.44
N SER A 130 -34.20 -1.00 17.04
CA SER A 130 -34.77 -0.01 17.96
C SER A 130 -36.03 -0.49 18.70
N LYS A 131 -36.78 -1.44 18.12
CA LYS A 131 -38.03 -1.97 18.69
C LYS A 131 -37.80 -3.17 19.60
N ASP A 132 -37.01 -4.14 19.15
CA ASP A 132 -36.76 -5.42 19.82
C ASP A 132 -35.24 -5.70 19.91
N PRO A 133 -34.52 -5.05 20.84
CA PRO A 133 -33.07 -5.17 20.95
C PRO A 133 -32.61 -6.60 21.30
N ASN A 134 -33.37 -7.32 22.11
CA ASN A 134 -33.04 -8.69 22.52
C ASN A 134 -33.11 -9.69 21.35
N ALA A 135 -34.15 -9.59 20.52
CA ALA A 135 -34.29 -10.44 19.33
C ALA A 135 -33.22 -10.11 18.29
N THR A 136 -32.89 -8.82 18.15
CA THR A 136 -31.82 -8.34 17.28
C THR A 136 -30.45 -8.88 17.71
N GLN A 137 -30.16 -8.86 19.01
CA GLN A 137 -28.91 -9.39 19.53
C GLN A 137 -28.77 -10.89 19.28
N ALA A 138 -29.82 -11.67 19.54
CA ALA A 138 -29.82 -13.12 19.25
C ALA A 138 -29.62 -13.42 17.75
N LEU A 139 -30.20 -12.61 16.87
CA LEU A 139 -29.97 -12.71 15.43
C LEU A 139 -28.50 -12.42 15.08
N LEU A 140 -27.90 -11.35 15.62
CA LEU A 140 -26.51 -11.00 15.35
C LEU A 140 -25.55 -12.08 15.88
N GLU A 141 -25.81 -12.63 17.06
CA GLU A 141 -25.06 -13.75 17.65
C GLU A 141 -25.12 -15.00 16.78
N SER A 142 -26.22 -15.24 16.06
CA SER A 142 -26.33 -16.37 15.12
C SER A 142 -25.38 -16.28 13.92
N PHE A 143 -24.95 -15.06 13.57
CA PHE A 143 -23.97 -14.81 12.51
C PHE A 143 -22.53 -14.73 13.02
N ALA A 144 -22.34 -14.67 14.33
CA ALA A 144 -21.02 -14.58 14.92
C ALA A 144 -20.21 -15.87 14.66
N PRO A 145 -18.87 -15.77 14.52
CA PRO A 145 -18.03 -16.95 14.29
C PRO A 145 -18.06 -17.90 15.49
N PRO A 146 -17.60 -19.16 15.34
CA PRO A 146 -17.45 -20.08 16.46
C PRO A 146 -16.72 -19.45 17.65
N ILE A 147 -17.11 -19.82 18.87
CA ILE A 147 -16.56 -19.28 20.13
C ILE A 147 -15.02 -19.41 20.20
N SER A 148 -14.46 -20.44 19.55
CA SER A 148 -13.02 -20.63 19.42
C SER A 148 -12.29 -19.49 18.70
N LEU A 149 -12.94 -18.82 17.73
CA LEU A 149 -12.40 -17.66 17.03
C LEU A 149 -12.72 -16.34 17.75
N GLN A 150 -13.82 -16.28 18.51
CA GLN A 150 -14.19 -15.08 19.28
C GLN A 150 -13.27 -14.88 20.49
N ASN A 151 -12.95 -15.97 21.19
CA ASN A 151 -12.12 -15.96 22.40
C ASN A 151 -10.63 -16.06 22.12
N ALA A 152 -10.23 -16.12 20.85
CA ALA A 152 -8.82 -16.02 20.46
C ALA A 152 -8.35 -14.60 20.74
N THR A 153 -7.97 -14.35 21.98
CA THR A 153 -7.18 -13.17 22.36
C THR A 153 -5.81 -13.36 21.73
N MET A 154 -5.58 -12.66 20.63
CA MET A 154 -4.21 -12.38 20.23
C MET A 154 -3.70 -11.43 21.30
N ASP A 155 -2.85 -11.92 22.20
CA ASP A 155 -2.19 -11.07 23.18
C ASP A 155 -1.57 -9.88 22.43
N ASP A 156 -1.73 -8.68 23.01
CA ASP A 156 -1.14 -7.45 22.51
C ASP A 156 0.29 -7.75 22.05
N TRP A 157 0.68 -7.21 20.90
CA TRP A 157 2.00 -7.38 20.30
C TRP A 157 3.09 -7.02 21.32
N ASP A 158 3.51 -7.99 22.12
CA ASP A 158 4.40 -7.76 23.24
C ASP A 158 5.77 -7.47 22.67
N LEU A 159 6.23 -6.24 22.89
CA LEU A 159 7.46 -5.64 22.34
C LEU A 159 8.76 -6.34 22.80
N LYS A 160 8.68 -7.54 23.39
CA LYS A 160 9.79 -8.19 24.11
C LYS A 160 10.18 -9.58 23.65
N GLU A 161 9.38 -10.30 22.86
CA GLU A 161 9.74 -11.67 22.49
C GLU A 161 9.96 -11.85 20.99
N SER A 162 11.17 -12.30 20.67
CA SER A 162 11.77 -12.41 19.34
C SER A 162 11.17 -13.49 18.45
N HIS A 163 10.11 -14.19 18.87
CA HIS A 163 9.38 -15.15 18.05
C HIS A 163 7.90 -15.22 18.48
N PRO A 164 6.92 -14.76 17.68
CA PRO A 164 5.52 -14.96 18.00
C PRO A 164 5.17 -16.45 17.83
N ILE A 165 4.77 -17.10 18.92
CA ILE A 165 4.32 -18.50 18.95
C ILE A 165 2.98 -18.66 18.18
N ASP A 166 2.25 -17.58 17.92
CA ASP A 166 0.98 -17.58 17.18
C ASP A 166 1.05 -16.82 15.84
N SER A 167 2.09 -17.09 15.06
CA SER A 167 2.20 -16.57 13.68
C SER A 167 1.19 -17.24 12.73
N VAL A 168 0.65 -16.48 11.77
CA VAL A 168 -0.22 -17.05 10.74
C VAL A 168 0.57 -18.09 9.94
N ASP A 169 0.13 -19.36 9.97
CA ASP A 169 0.64 -20.39 9.05
C ASP A 169 0.27 -20.04 7.60
N VAL A 170 1.18 -19.31 6.96
CA VAL A 170 1.04 -18.83 5.58
C VAL A 170 0.93 -19.99 4.60
N TYR A 171 1.60 -21.11 4.87
CA TYR A 171 1.55 -22.29 3.99
C TYR A 171 0.15 -22.91 4.02
N ALA A 172 -0.40 -23.17 5.21
CA ALA A 172 -1.75 -23.68 5.34
C ALA A 172 -2.79 -22.73 4.72
N LEU A 173 -2.60 -21.42 4.92
CA LEU A 173 -3.48 -20.41 4.35
C LEU A 173 -3.48 -20.45 2.81
N VAL A 174 -2.29 -20.44 2.19
CA VAL A 174 -2.15 -20.47 0.73
C VAL A 174 -2.62 -21.79 0.15
N ALA A 175 -2.35 -22.91 0.80
CA ALA A 175 -2.85 -24.23 0.40
C ALA A 175 -4.39 -24.26 0.36
N GLN A 176 -5.05 -23.66 1.35
CA GLN A 176 -6.52 -23.55 1.37
C GLN A 176 -7.04 -22.62 0.26
N LEU A 177 -6.36 -21.51 -0.04
CA LEU A 177 -6.71 -20.64 -1.16
C LEU A 177 -6.63 -21.39 -2.49
N CYS A 178 -5.57 -22.17 -2.71
CA CYS A 178 -5.41 -22.99 -3.90
C CYS A 178 -6.50 -24.08 -3.97
N ALA A 179 -6.74 -24.82 -2.88
CA ALA A 179 -7.75 -25.89 -2.82
C ALA A 179 -9.17 -25.38 -3.11
N LYS A 180 -9.53 -24.21 -2.57
CA LYS A 180 -10.84 -23.57 -2.81
C LYS A 180 -10.90 -22.78 -4.13
N LYS A 181 -9.86 -22.84 -4.98
CA LYS A 181 -9.73 -22.08 -6.24
C LYS A 181 -9.91 -20.57 -6.06
N LEU A 182 -9.42 -20.00 -4.96
CA LEU A 182 -9.53 -18.58 -4.61
C LEU A 182 -8.35 -17.73 -5.11
N VAL A 183 -7.42 -18.32 -5.88
CA VAL A 183 -6.32 -17.63 -6.56
C VAL A 183 -6.78 -17.02 -7.91
N PRO A 184 -6.15 -15.93 -8.41
CA PRO A 184 -5.00 -15.21 -7.83
C PRO A 184 -5.39 -14.38 -6.60
N ALA A 185 -4.54 -14.39 -5.58
CA ALA A 185 -4.76 -13.67 -4.33
C ALA A 185 -3.65 -12.64 -4.07
N ILE A 186 -4.00 -11.53 -3.42
CA ILE A 186 -3.05 -10.56 -2.89
C ILE A 186 -3.14 -10.56 -1.36
N ALA A 187 -2.01 -10.68 -0.68
CA ALA A 187 -1.89 -10.65 0.77
C ALA A 187 -1.22 -9.33 1.21
N PHE A 188 -1.95 -8.54 1.97
CA PHE A 188 -1.50 -7.26 2.48
C PHE A 188 -0.94 -7.40 3.90
N GLN A 189 0.27 -6.87 4.08
CA GLN A 189 0.91 -6.69 5.38
C GLN A 189 1.63 -5.32 5.39
N LEU A 190 1.21 -4.43 6.29
CA LEU A 190 1.68 -3.04 6.38
C LEU A 190 3.15 -2.92 6.73
N ASP A 191 3.66 -3.82 7.57
CA ASP A 191 5.08 -3.91 7.89
C ASP A 191 5.83 -4.55 6.71
N SER A 192 6.66 -3.74 6.03
CA SER A 192 7.44 -4.18 4.87
C SER A 192 8.41 -5.34 5.19
N VAL A 193 8.94 -5.39 6.41
CA VAL A 193 9.85 -6.45 6.87
C VAL A 193 9.06 -7.72 7.13
N ARG A 194 7.92 -7.61 7.83
CA ARG A 194 7.05 -8.77 8.08
C ARG A 194 6.46 -9.32 6.78
N CYS A 195 6.06 -8.47 5.85
CA CYS A 195 5.59 -8.85 4.51
C CYS A 195 6.61 -9.73 3.80
N ARG A 196 7.90 -9.38 3.89
CA ARG A 196 8.98 -10.20 3.31
C ARG A 196 9.18 -11.52 4.06
N GLN A 197 9.17 -11.50 5.39
CA GLN A 197 9.25 -12.72 6.18
C GLN A 197 8.13 -13.70 5.87
N LEU A 198 6.89 -13.24 5.68
CA LEU A 198 5.77 -14.11 5.28
C LEU A 198 6.02 -14.77 3.93
N PHE A 199 6.63 -14.05 2.98
CA PHE A 199 7.03 -14.61 1.69
C PHE A 199 8.16 -15.65 1.84
N ASP A 200 9.22 -15.34 2.58
CA ASP A 200 10.34 -16.26 2.79
C ASP A 200 9.91 -17.52 3.58
N GLN A 201 9.01 -17.35 4.56
CA GLN A 201 8.37 -18.46 5.29
C GLN A 201 7.54 -19.35 4.37
N LEU A 202 6.74 -18.76 3.45
CA LEU A 202 5.99 -19.52 2.48
C LEU A 202 6.91 -20.30 1.54
N LEU A 203 7.96 -19.65 1.01
CA LEU A 203 8.92 -20.28 0.10
C LEU A 203 9.63 -21.46 0.76
N ALA A 204 10.21 -21.23 1.95
CA ALA A 204 10.90 -22.27 2.71
C ALA A 204 9.96 -23.44 3.07
N SER A 205 8.70 -23.14 3.39
CA SER A 205 7.69 -24.16 3.72
C SER A 205 7.31 -25.00 2.51
N ILE A 206 7.19 -24.39 1.32
CA ILE A 206 6.94 -25.09 0.06
C ILE A 206 8.14 -25.97 -0.31
N GLU A 207 9.36 -25.44 -0.24
CA GLU A 207 10.59 -26.19 -0.52
C GLU A 207 10.78 -27.37 0.44
N HIS A 208 10.48 -27.17 1.72
CA HIS A 208 10.54 -28.25 2.72
C HIS A 208 9.48 -29.33 2.45
N ALA A 209 8.25 -28.93 2.11
CA ALA A 209 7.19 -29.86 1.75
C ALA A 209 7.50 -30.63 0.46
N GLU A 210 8.13 -29.97 -0.53
CA GLU A 210 8.61 -30.60 -1.75
C GLU A 210 9.71 -31.61 -1.45
N HIS A 211 10.74 -31.25 -0.69
CA HIS A 211 11.83 -32.17 -0.33
C HIS A 211 11.33 -33.37 0.50
N LYS A 212 10.31 -33.17 1.35
CA LYS A 212 9.71 -34.25 2.13
C LYS A 212 8.94 -35.24 1.26
N SER A 213 8.17 -34.75 0.30
CA SER A 213 7.37 -35.59 -0.61
C SER A 213 8.21 -36.18 -1.75
N TYR A 214 9.23 -35.46 -2.21
CA TYR A 214 10.07 -35.81 -3.36
C TYR A 214 11.56 -35.54 -3.12
N PRO A 215 12.24 -36.31 -2.25
CA PRO A 215 13.65 -36.08 -1.91
C PRO A 215 14.61 -36.19 -3.11
N LEU A 216 14.32 -37.11 -4.04
CA LEU A 216 15.18 -37.42 -5.20
C LEU A 216 14.84 -36.59 -6.45
N PHE A 217 13.84 -35.71 -6.39
CA PHE A 217 13.40 -34.97 -7.58
C PHE A 217 14.45 -33.99 -8.06
N HIS A 218 15.07 -33.24 -7.15
CA HIS A 218 16.10 -32.27 -7.51
C HIS A 218 17.34 -32.95 -8.11
N GLU A 219 17.74 -34.12 -7.57
CA GLU A 219 18.83 -34.92 -8.13
C GLU A 219 18.50 -35.46 -9.53
N LYS A 220 17.25 -35.91 -9.77
CA LYS A 220 16.79 -36.35 -11.09
C LYS A 220 16.79 -35.22 -12.11
N VAL A 221 16.26 -34.04 -11.76
CA VAL A 221 16.24 -32.86 -12.63
C VAL A 221 17.67 -32.40 -12.97
N GLN A 222 18.59 -32.47 -11.99
CA GLN A 222 20.01 -32.17 -12.22
C GLN A 222 20.68 -33.19 -13.15
N GLN A 223 20.36 -34.49 -13.02
CA GLN A 223 20.86 -35.53 -13.92
C GLN A 223 20.32 -35.34 -15.35
N GLU A 224 19.03 -35.06 -15.48
CA GLU A 224 18.40 -34.76 -16.78
C GLU A 224 19.02 -33.52 -17.44
N TYR A 225 19.37 -32.49 -16.65
CA TYR A 225 20.09 -31.32 -17.15
C TYR A 225 21.52 -31.64 -17.58
N ALA A 226 22.26 -32.41 -16.79
CA ALA A 226 23.62 -32.84 -17.14
C ALA A 226 23.64 -33.70 -18.41
N ASP A 227 22.62 -34.54 -18.60
CA ASP A 227 22.48 -35.36 -19.80
C ASP A 227 22.06 -34.51 -21.02
N TRP A 228 21.18 -33.52 -20.84
CA TRP A 228 20.88 -32.52 -21.87
C TRP A 228 22.13 -31.73 -22.27
N GLU A 229 22.97 -31.32 -21.31
CA GLU A 229 24.22 -30.60 -21.58
C GLU A 229 25.22 -31.46 -22.37
N LYS A 230 25.36 -32.75 -22.02
CA LYS A 230 26.19 -33.70 -22.79
C LYS A 230 25.66 -33.88 -24.21
N ILE A 231 24.35 -34.01 -24.38
CA ILE A 231 23.69 -34.14 -25.69
C ILE A 231 23.95 -32.87 -26.52
N GLN A 232 23.76 -31.69 -25.95
CA GLN A 232 24.02 -30.40 -26.60
C GLN A 232 25.49 -30.19 -26.97
N ALA A 233 26.42 -30.54 -26.07
CA ALA A 233 27.85 -30.49 -26.36
C ALA A 233 28.25 -31.47 -27.48
N ALA A 234 27.61 -32.65 -27.54
CA ALA A 234 27.81 -33.62 -28.61
C ALA A 234 27.23 -33.12 -29.95
N VAL A 235 26.05 -32.49 -29.94
CA VAL A 235 25.42 -31.86 -31.12
C VAL A 235 26.30 -30.72 -31.65
N LYS A 236 26.74 -29.78 -30.80
CA LYS A 236 27.66 -28.70 -31.20
C LYS A 236 28.99 -29.23 -31.76
N LYS A 237 29.55 -30.29 -31.16
CA LYS A 237 30.76 -30.95 -31.70
C LYS A 237 30.52 -31.61 -33.06
N ARG A 238 29.33 -32.20 -33.28
CA ARG A 238 28.94 -32.78 -34.57
C ARG A 238 28.71 -31.69 -35.62
N GLU A 239 28.02 -30.60 -35.28
CA GLU A 239 27.83 -29.46 -36.18
C GLU A 239 29.16 -28.80 -36.58
N VAL A 240 30.11 -28.64 -35.64
CA VAL A 240 31.44 -28.11 -35.96
C VAL A 240 32.22 -29.07 -36.86
N LYS A 241 32.09 -30.40 -36.65
CA LYS A 241 32.68 -31.41 -37.55
C LYS A 241 32.03 -31.42 -38.94
N VAL A 242 30.72 -31.25 -39.02
CA VAL A 242 29.96 -31.19 -40.28
C VAL A 242 30.25 -29.88 -41.02
N LYS A 243 30.44 -28.76 -40.33
CA LYS A 243 30.89 -27.50 -40.94
C LYS A 243 32.37 -27.52 -41.36
N ALA A 244 33.20 -28.36 -40.75
CA ALA A 244 34.62 -28.54 -41.10
C ALA A 244 34.85 -29.50 -42.27
N LYS A 245 33.95 -30.46 -42.52
CA LYS A 245 33.92 -31.27 -43.75
C LYS A 245 33.04 -30.53 -44.76
N GLY A 246 33.66 -29.90 -45.75
CA GLY A 246 32.96 -29.09 -46.76
C GLY A 246 31.72 -29.78 -47.33
N LYS A 247 30.65 -28.97 -47.49
CA LYS A 247 29.37 -29.26 -48.14
C LYS A 247 29.47 -30.33 -49.24
N GLU A 248 28.81 -31.45 -49.02
CA GLU A 248 28.02 -32.16 -50.03
C GLU A 248 27.11 -33.17 -49.31
N GLU A 249 25.84 -33.21 -49.72
CA GLU A 249 24.67 -33.87 -49.08
C GLU A 249 24.00 -33.09 -47.94
N ASP A 250 23.25 -32.06 -48.34
CA ASP A 250 22.11 -31.54 -47.58
C ASP A 250 20.85 -32.34 -47.95
N ASP A 251 19.85 -32.33 -47.06
CA ASP A 251 18.41 -32.56 -47.34
C ASP A 251 17.68 -33.87 -46.95
N ARG A 252 18.22 -34.78 -46.11
CA ARG A 252 17.38 -35.89 -45.57
C ARG A 252 17.39 -36.19 -44.07
N GLU A 253 18.06 -35.42 -43.24
CA GLU A 253 17.97 -35.54 -41.77
C GLU A 253 17.64 -34.22 -41.04
N SER A 254 17.23 -33.18 -41.78
CA SER A 254 16.61 -31.97 -41.22
C SER A 254 15.13 -32.18 -40.85
N GLN A 255 14.68 -33.44 -40.72
CA GLN A 255 13.39 -33.76 -40.13
C GLN A 255 13.44 -33.51 -38.62
N ALA A 256 12.96 -32.33 -38.24
CA ALA A 256 12.37 -32.04 -36.93
C ALA A 256 13.20 -32.53 -35.73
N PHE A 257 14.44 -32.06 -35.60
CA PHE A 257 15.05 -32.01 -34.28
C PHE A 257 14.36 -30.88 -33.52
N GLU A 258 13.24 -31.20 -32.84
CA GLU A 258 12.72 -30.32 -31.80
C GLU A 258 13.84 -30.12 -30.78
N GLU A 259 14.49 -28.95 -30.82
CA GLU A 259 15.34 -28.51 -29.73
C GLU A 259 14.48 -28.47 -28.48
N LYS A 260 14.49 -29.56 -27.70
CA LYS A 260 13.86 -29.57 -26.39
C LYS A 260 14.51 -28.44 -25.59
N PRO A 261 13.71 -27.45 -25.13
CA PRO A 261 14.24 -26.36 -24.35
C PRO A 261 15.01 -26.91 -23.15
N PRO A 262 16.07 -26.22 -22.68
CA PRO A 262 16.84 -26.70 -21.54
C PRO A 262 15.91 -27.01 -20.37
N PRO A 263 15.97 -28.22 -19.78
CA PRO A 263 15.23 -28.50 -18.56
C PRO A 263 15.66 -27.48 -17.51
N ASP A 264 14.70 -26.84 -16.87
CA ASP A 264 14.96 -25.78 -15.90
C ASP A 264 15.40 -26.42 -14.58
N VAL A 265 16.69 -26.29 -14.25
CA VAL A 265 17.30 -26.89 -13.04
C VAL A 265 16.64 -26.39 -11.75
N TYR A 266 16.09 -25.19 -11.79
CA TYR A 266 15.42 -24.56 -10.66
C TYR A 266 13.91 -24.76 -10.69
N ALA A 267 13.43 -25.69 -11.51
CA ALA A 267 12.02 -25.98 -11.61
C ALA A 267 11.49 -26.66 -10.35
N PRO A 268 10.54 -26.05 -9.62
CA PRO A 268 9.82 -26.78 -8.59
C PRO A 268 8.97 -27.88 -9.24
N HIS A 269 8.73 -28.94 -8.49
CA HIS A 269 7.87 -30.05 -8.87
C HIS A 269 6.47 -29.52 -9.25
N PRO A 270 5.82 -30.04 -10.32
CA PRO A 270 4.54 -29.53 -10.81
C PRO A 270 3.41 -29.45 -9.76
N GLU A 271 3.44 -30.31 -8.73
CA GLU A 271 2.46 -30.28 -7.63
C GLU A 271 2.68 -29.15 -6.62
N PHE A 272 3.88 -28.58 -6.55
CA PHE A 272 4.23 -27.47 -5.66
C PHE A 272 4.17 -26.11 -6.39
N VAL A 273 3.76 -26.11 -7.66
CA VAL A 273 3.46 -24.90 -8.42
C VAL A 273 2.07 -24.41 -8.02
N LEU A 274 2.02 -23.27 -7.32
CA LEU A 274 0.77 -22.67 -6.86
C LEU A 274 -0.12 -22.10 -7.98
N THR A 275 0.44 -21.91 -9.18
CA THR A 275 -0.28 -21.36 -10.33
C THR A 275 -1.04 -22.45 -11.11
N PRO A 276 -2.13 -22.11 -11.81
CA PRO A 276 -2.85 -23.07 -12.64
C PRO A 276 -1.94 -23.73 -13.67
N VAL A 277 -2.19 -25.01 -13.97
CA VAL A 277 -1.42 -25.81 -14.93
C VAL A 277 -1.31 -25.05 -16.27
N GLY A 278 -0.07 -24.86 -16.76
CA GLY A 278 0.21 -24.13 -18.00
C GLY A 278 0.44 -22.62 -17.84
N SER A 279 0.22 -22.02 -16.66
CA SER A 279 0.44 -20.58 -16.41
C SER A 279 1.84 -20.26 -15.88
N ARG A 280 2.71 -21.26 -15.78
CA ARG A 280 4.08 -21.14 -15.26
C ARG A 280 4.93 -20.19 -16.12
N LEU A 281 5.81 -19.45 -15.47
CA LEU A 281 6.83 -18.64 -16.13
C LEU A 281 7.98 -19.53 -16.62
N SER A 282 8.30 -19.43 -17.90
CA SER A 282 9.43 -20.13 -18.50
C SER A 282 10.76 -19.44 -18.14
N ALA A 283 11.86 -20.18 -18.22
CA ALA A 283 13.20 -19.64 -17.98
C ALA A 283 13.58 -18.49 -18.94
N MET A 284 13.06 -18.51 -20.17
CA MET A 284 13.23 -17.41 -21.13
C MET A 284 12.50 -16.15 -20.70
N GLU A 285 11.25 -16.27 -20.23
CA GLU A 285 10.49 -15.13 -19.71
C GLU A 285 11.12 -14.55 -18.44
N PHE A 286 11.67 -15.39 -17.55
CA PHE A 286 12.43 -14.90 -16.40
C PHE A 286 13.68 -14.12 -16.82
N LYS A 287 14.41 -14.58 -17.85
CA LYS A 287 15.56 -13.85 -18.41
C LYS A 287 15.15 -12.50 -19.01
N GLU A 288 14.05 -12.47 -19.77
CA GLU A 288 13.51 -11.24 -20.34
C GLU A 288 13.05 -10.27 -19.24
N ILE A 289 12.35 -10.78 -18.22
CA ILE A 289 11.93 -10.00 -17.05
C ILE A 289 13.14 -9.36 -16.36
N LYS A 290 14.18 -10.15 -16.09
CA LYS A 290 15.42 -9.69 -15.46
C LYS A 290 16.14 -8.66 -16.32
N TRP A 291 16.12 -8.82 -17.64
CA TRP A 291 16.70 -7.87 -18.59
C TRP A 291 15.95 -6.54 -18.62
N GLN A 292 14.62 -6.57 -18.71
CA GLN A 292 13.77 -5.38 -18.68
C GLN A 292 13.93 -4.61 -17.37
N LEU A 293 13.92 -5.31 -16.23
CA LEU A 293 14.17 -4.69 -14.93
C LEU A 293 15.53 -4.00 -14.89
N ARG A 294 16.61 -4.68 -15.31
CA ARG A 294 17.97 -4.10 -15.34
C ARG A 294 18.04 -2.86 -16.23
N ARG A 295 17.41 -2.89 -17.41
CA ARG A 295 17.38 -1.76 -18.35
C ARG A 295 16.70 -0.54 -17.74
N GLU A 296 15.59 -0.74 -17.04
CA GLU A 296 14.81 0.35 -16.45
C GLU A 296 15.45 0.87 -15.15
N LEU A 297 16.03 -0.02 -14.32
CA LEU A 297 16.82 0.34 -13.12
C LEU A 297 18.05 1.18 -13.47
N ASN A 298 18.72 0.88 -14.58
CA ASN A 298 19.87 1.66 -15.03
C ASN A 298 19.47 3.04 -15.59
N ARG A 299 18.20 3.27 -15.92
CA ARG A 299 17.68 4.54 -16.46
C ARG A 299 16.96 5.39 -15.43
N HIS A 300 16.36 4.79 -14.39
CA HIS A 300 15.58 5.48 -13.38
C HIS A 300 16.36 5.63 -12.06
N LEU A 301 16.61 6.87 -11.65
CA LEU A 301 17.32 7.24 -10.41
C LEU A 301 16.41 7.26 -9.17
N GLN A 302 15.23 6.63 -9.20
CA GLN A 302 14.23 6.74 -8.12
C GLN A 302 14.35 5.60 -7.08
N PRO A 303 13.99 5.88 -5.80
CA PRO A 303 14.10 4.94 -4.68
C PRO A 303 12.88 4.01 -4.47
N GLU A 304 11.80 4.14 -5.25
CA GLU A 304 10.66 3.22 -5.20
C GLU A 304 10.90 1.96 -6.05
N PRO A 305 10.20 0.83 -5.81
CA PRO A 305 10.26 -0.32 -6.72
C PRO A 305 10.05 0.21 -8.14
N PRO A 306 10.95 -0.11 -9.09
CA PRO A 306 10.93 0.53 -10.39
C PRO A 306 9.52 0.46 -10.96
N ALA A 307 8.97 1.55 -11.50
CA ALA A 307 7.65 1.52 -12.13
C ALA A 307 7.51 0.37 -13.15
N ALA A 308 8.65 -0.07 -13.73
CA ALA A 308 8.77 -1.28 -14.51
C ALA A 308 8.39 -2.58 -13.76
N TYR A 309 8.90 -2.79 -12.55
CA TYR A 309 8.55 -3.94 -11.71
C TYR A 309 7.05 -4.00 -11.44
N LEU A 310 6.43 -2.88 -11.04
CA LEU A 310 4.99 -2.82 -10.78
C LEU A 310 4.17 -3.15 -12.03
N ARG A 311 4.54 -2.60 -13.20
CA ARG A 311 3.89 -2.92 -14.49
C ARG A 311 4.02 -4.40 -14.86
N MET A 312 5.16 -5.01 -14.58
CA MET A 312 5.41 -6.42 -14.90
C MET A 312 4.62 -7.35 -13.97
N VAL A 313 4.65 -7.09 -12.65
CA VAL A 313 3.81 -7.80 -11.67
C VAL A 313 2.34 -7.67 -12.06
N GLN A 314 1.90 -6.47 -12.48
CA GLN A 314 0.55 -6.23 -12.95
C GLN A 314 0.17 -7.07 -14.18
N ALA A 315 1.03 -7.10 -15.21
CA ALA A 315 0.78 -7.89 -16.42
C ALA A 315 0.69 -9.40 -16.09
N LEU A 316 1.57 -9.90 -15.23
CA LEU A 316 1.60 -11.30 -14.82
C LEU A 316 0.40 -11.69 -13.94
N ALA A 317 0.01 -10.81 -13.01
CA ALA A 317 -1.16 -11.01 -12.16
C ALA A 317 -2.45 -11.04 -12.99
N GLN A 318 -2.63 -10.10 -13.93
CA GLN A 318 -3.80 -10.05 -14.81
C GLN A 318 -3.89 -11.27 -15.74
N ALA A 319 -2.74 -11.79 -16.19
CA ALA A 319 -2.68 -13.01 -16.97
C ALA A 319 -2.93 -14.30 -16.14
N GLY A 320 -3.15 -14.19 -14.82
CA GLY A 320 -3.36 -15.34 -13.94
C GLY A 320 -2.10 -16.18 -13.71
N ARG A 321 -0.92 -15.62 -13.99
CA ARG A 321 0.38 -16.30 -13.91
C ARG A 321 1.06 -16.16 -12.55
N LEU A 322 0.44 -15.42 -11.63
CA LEU A 322 0.85 -15.30 -10.23
C LEU A 322 -0.27 -15.85 -9.34
N ALA A 323 0.08 -16.74 -8.42
CA ALA A 323 -0.90 -17.36 -7.53
C ALA A 323 -1.19 -16.48 -6.31
N VAL A 324 -0.13 -16.03 -5.63
CA VAL A 324 -0.19 -15.18 -4.44
C VAL A 324 0.84 -14.06 -4.59
N VAL A 325 0.44 -12.84 -4.31
CA VAL A 325 1.31 -11.65 -4.28
C VAL A 325 1.29 -11.08 -2.88
N PHE A 326 2.44 -10.90 -2.25
CA PHE A 326 2.57 -10.19 -0.98
C PHE A 326 2.83 -8.72 -1.25
N SER A 327 2.12 -7.83 -0.56
CA SER A 327 2.23 -6.39 -0.71
C SER A 327 2.17 -5.67 0.62
N ASP A 328 2.93 -4.59 0.71
CA ASP A 328 2.75 -3.52 1.69
C ASP A 328 1.71 -2.49 1.19
N ASP A 329 1.93 -1.21 1.49
CA ASP A 329 1.13 -0.08 1.02
C ASP A 329 1.23 0.19 -0.49
N SER A 330 2.31 -0.26 -1.14
CA SER A 330 2.68 0.20 -2.48
C SER A 330 1.72 -0.24 -3.59
N LEU A 331 1.18 -1.47 -3.55
CA LEU A 331 0.23 -1.96 -4.55
C LEU A 331 -1.23 -1.61 -4.24
N ALA A 332 -1.51 -1.04 -3.07
CA ALA A 332 -2.86 -0.63 -2.70
C ALA A 332 -3.32 0.58 -3.55
N TYR A 333 -2.43 1.55 -3.74
CA TYR A 333 -2.75 2.84 -4.38
C TYR A 333 -2.19 2.93 -5.81
N GLY A 334 -2.98 3.48 -6.74
CA GLY A 334 -2.48 3.94 -8.04
C GLY A 334 -2.38 2.92 -9.19
N VAL A 335 -2.66 1.63 -8.97
CA VAL A 335 -2.56 0.62 -10.04
C VAL A 335 -3.79 -0.29 -10.10
N ASN A 336 -4.48 -0.34 -11.25
CA ASN A 336 -5.66 -1.20 -11.45
C ASN A 336 -5.26 -2.68 -11.65
N ILE A 337 -4.99 -3.40 -10.56
CA ILE A 337 -4.69 -4.85 -10.56
C ILE A 337 -5.81 -5.59 -9.82
N PRO A 338 -6.83 -6.11 -10.52
CA PRO A 338 -7.87 -6.89 -9.86
C PRO A 338 -7.38 -8.32 -9.57
N PHE A 339 -7.57 -8.77 -8.33
CA PHE A 339 -7.32 -10.12 -7.84
C PHE A 339 -8.65 -10.81 -7.53
N ARG A 340 -8.68 -12.15 -7.45
CA ARG A 340 -9.90 -12.86 -7.04
C ARG A 340 -10.15 -12.73 -5.54
N THR A 341 -9.07 -12.67 -4.75
CA THR A 341 -9.11 -12.61 -3.29
C THR A 341 -8.11 -11.59 -2.76
N CYS A 342 -8.53 -10.77 -1.80
CA CYS A 342 -7.65 -9.92 -1.01
C CYS A 342 -7.57 -10.46 0.41
N CYS A 343 -6.35 -10.69 0.91
CA CYS A 343 -6.07 -11.18 2.26
C CYS A 343 -5.42 -10.06 3.07
N PHE A 344 -5.84 -9.87 4.31
CA PHE A 344 -5.20 -9.01 5.30
C PHE A 344 -4.55 -9.92 6.34
N CYS A 345 -3.22 -9.90 6.40
CA CYS A 345 -2.44 -10.81 7.23
C CYS A 345 -1.79 -10.04 8.37
N GLU A 346 -2.22 -10.31 9.59
CA GLU A 346 -1.76 -9.72 10.86
C GLU A 346 -1.99 -8.19 10.93
N ASP A 347 -2.20 -7.63 12.12
CA ASP A 347 -2.35 -6.18 12.29
C ASP A 347 -1.12 -5.58 12.96
N THR A 348 -0.46 -4.65 12.28
CA THR A 348 0.75 -4.00 12.79
C THR A 348 0.34 -2.89 13.77
N SER A 349 0.18 -3.24 15.05
CA SER A 349 -0.26 -2.36 16.15
C SER A 349 -1.66 -1.76 15.97
N ASN A 350 -2.40 -1.58 17.07
CA ASN A 350 -3.73 -0.97 17.06
C ASN A 350 -3.67 0.41 16.37
N ASP A 351 -4.50 0.61 15.33
CA ASP A 351 -4.76 1.85 14.57
C ASP A 351 -4.00 2.11 13.26
N VAL A 352 -2.99 1.33 12.86
CA VAL A 352 -2.33 1.57 11.56
C VAL A 352 -3.23 1.11 10.41
N LEU A 353 -3.85 -0.07 10.52
CA LEU A 353 -4.80 -0.56 9.52
C LEU A 353 -6.16 0.12 9.69
N THR A 354 -6.44 1.13 8.87
CA THR A 354 -7.76 1.82 8.92
C THR A 354 -8.79 1.13 8.03
N SER A 355 -10.08 1.31 8.33
CA SER A 355 -11.19 0.77 7.51
C SER A 355 -11.15 1.31 6.07
N LEU A 356 -10.71 2.55 5.87
CA LEU A 356 -10.48 3.12 4.54
C LEU A 356 -9.39 2.35 3.77
N MET A 357 -8.28 2.02 4.43
CA MET A 357 -7.20 1.24 3.79
C MET A 357 -7.69 -0.15 3.41
N VAL A 358 -8.47 -0.79 4.28
CA VAL A 358 -9.11 -2.08 3.97
C VAL A 358 -10.03 -1.95 2.77
N GLN A 359 -10.90 -0.95 2.68
CA GLN A 359 -11.80 -0.76 1.54
C GLN A 359 -11.05 -0.48 0.23
N GLN A 360 -10.06 0.41 0.25
CA GLN A 360 -9.26 0.73 -0.94
C GLN A 360 -8.52 -0.51 -1.47
N ARG A 361 -8.05 -1.38 -0.57
CA ARG A 361 -7.38 -2.64 -0.90
C ARG A 361 -8.35 -3.74 -1.31
N ALA A 362 -9.44 -3.90 -0.58
CA ALA A 362 -10.50 -4.86 -0.85
C ALA A 362 -11.21 -4.57 -2.17
N GLY A 363 -11.24 -3.31 -2.63
CA GLY A 363 -11.71 -2.93 -3.97
C GLY A 363 -10.91 -3.57 -5.11
N ARG A 364 -9.77 -4.20 -4.83
CA ARG A 364 -9.03 -5.05 -5.78
C ARG A 364 -9.60 -6.46 -5.89
N ALA A 365 -10.42 -6.91 -4.94
CA ALA A 365 -11.03 -8.22 -4.97
C ALA A 365 -12.18 -8.28 -5.97
N GLY A 366 -12.21 -9.34 -6.78
CA GLY A 366 -13.18 -9.54 -7.85
C GLY A 366 -12.72 -8.97 -9.19
N ARG A 367 -12.40 -9.85 -10.13
CA ARG A 367 -12.04 -9.47 -11.50
C ARG A 367 -13.29 -9.28 -12.34
N ARG A 368 -13.53 -8.05 -12.80
CA ARG A 368 -14.68 -7.70 -13.65
C ARG A 368 -14.78 -8.62 -14.87
N GLY A 369 -15.92 -9.27 -15.04
CA GLY A 369 -16.19 -10.19 -16.16
C GLY A 369 -15.65 -11.61 -16.00
N LEU A 370 -14.82 -11.88 -14.98
CA LEU A 370 -14.26 -13.21 -14.70
C LEU A 370 -14.81 -13.79 -13.40
N ASP A 371 -14.94 -12.98 -12.35
CA ASP A 371 -15.40 -13.40 -11.04
C ASP A 371 -16.82 -12.89 -10.77
N ARG A 372 -17.66 -13.74 -10.15
CA ARG A 372 -19.02 -13.36 -9.71
C ARG A 372 -19.03 -12.55 -8.41
N GLN A 373 -17.99 -12.72 -7.60
CA GLN A 373 -17.80 -12.05 -6.32
C GLN A 373 -16.31 -11.89 -6.03
N GLY A 374 -15.93 -10.80 -5.36
CA GLY A 374 -14.61 -10.64 -4.74
C GLY A 374 -14.60 -11.26 -3.34
N ASN A 375 -13.48 -11.85 -2.94
CA ASN A 375 -13.35 -12.47 -1.63
C ASN A 375 -12.38 -11.64 -0.77
N ILE A 376 -12.77 -11.38 0.47
CA ILE A 376 -11.94 -10.70 1.46
C ILE A 376 -11.64 -11.71 2.58
N LEU A 377 -10.39 -11.82 2.97
CA LEU A 377 -9.93 -12.74 4.00
C LEU A 377 -9.14 -11.97 5.06
N PHE A 378 -9.43 -12.21 6.34
CA PHE A 378 -8.63 -11.73 7.46
C PHE A 378 -7.92 -12.93 8.11
N ALA A 379 -6.62 -12.83 8.34
CA ALA A 379 -5.81 -13.89 8.94
C ALA A 379 -4.89 -13.29 10.01
N GLY A 380 -4.93 -13.83 11.24
CA GLY A 380 -4.12 -13.31 12.35
C GLY A 380 -4.58 -11.95 12.87
N LEU A 381 -5.90 -11.69 12.87
CA LEU A 381 -6.49 -10.52 13.52
C LEU A 381 -7.49 -10.98 14.59
N SER A 382 -7.58 -10.23 15.69
CA SER A 382 -8.60 -10.47 16.73
C SER A 382 -10.01 -10.21 16.20
N TRP A 383 -11.00 -10.89 16.78
CA TRP A 383 -12.39 -10.78 16.34
C TRP A 383 -12.92 -9.34 16.42
N SER A 384 -12.67 -8.65 17.54
CA SER A 384 -13.07 -7.25 17.72
C SER A 384 -12.51 -6.33 16.63
N ARG A 385 -11.27 -6.59 16.20
CA ARG A 385 -10.62 -5.85 15.13
C ARG A 385 -11.22 -6.16 13.77
N ILE A 386 -11.50 -7.42 13.47
CA ILE A 386 -12.20 -7.82 12.24
C ILE A 386 -13.58 -7.15 12.17
N GLN A 387 -14.35 -7.12 13.26
CA GLN A 387 -15.64 -6.44 13.32
C GLN A 387 -15.50 -4.93 13.04
N PHE A 388 -14.49 -4.27 13.60
CA PHE A 388 -14.22 -2.86 13.29
C PHE A 388 -13.92 -2.61 11.81
N LEU A 389 -13.07 -3.43 11.20
CA LEU A 389 -12.68 -3.28 9.80
C LEU A 389 -13.82 -3.63 8.84
N MET A 390 -14.63 -4.65 9.17
CA MET A 390 -15.79 -5.06 8.37
C MET A 390 -16.86 -3.97 8.29
N ARG A 391 -17.08 -3.20 9.36
CA ARG A 391 -18.06 -2.09 9.38
C ARG A 391 -17.77 -1.01 8.34
N GLY A 392 -16.51 -0.89 7.89
CA GLY A 392 -16.19 0.01 6.79
C GLY A 392 -16.46 1.48 7.11
N LEU A 393 -16.34 1.87 8.38
CA LEU A 393 -16.51 3.25 8.82
C LEU A 393 -15.46 4.14 8.13
N LEU A 394 -15.93 5.02 7.26
CA LEU A 394 -15.08 5.94 6.53
C LEU A 394 -14.62 7.06 7.48
N PRO A 395 -13.31 7.34 7.58
CA PRO A 395 -12.84 8.49 8.33
C PRO A 395 -13.24 9.79 7.62
N ASP A 396 -13.43 10.84 8.40
CA ASP A 396 -13.70 12.17 7.85
C ASP A 396 -12.55 12.63 6.94
N VAL A 397 -12.90 13.32 5.85
CA VAL A 397 -11.91 13.93 4.96
C VAL A 397 -11.26 15.11 5.69
N THR A 398 -10.11 14.86 6.31
CA THR A 398 -9.32 15.90 6.96
C THR A 398 -8.33 16.53 5.97
N GLY A 399 -8.28 17.86 5.91
CA GLY A 399 -7.25 18.58 5.16
C GLY A 399 -5.89 18.56 5.87
N ARG A 400 -4.81 18.68 5.09
CA ARG A 400 -3.49 19.02 5.65
C ARG A 400 -3.50 20.46 6.16
N LYS A 401 -2.70 20.76 7.20
CA LYS A 401 -2.49 22.13 7.67
C LYS A 401 -1.90 22.97 6.52
N SER A 402 -2.70 23.87 5.95
CA SER A 402 -2.28 24.78 4.88
C SER A 402 -1.50 25.99 5.40
N LEU A 403 -1.68 26.31 6.68
CA LEU A 403 -0.95 27.36 7.38
C LEU A 403 0.31 26.75 8.00
N TYR A 404 1.47 27.12 7.48
CA TYR A 404 2.77 26.71 7.99
C TYR A 404 3.67 27.95 8.21
N PRO A 405 4.58 27.95 9.21
CA PRO A 405 5.32 29.15 9.60
C PRO A 405 6.20 29.76 8.50
N THR A 406 6.66 28.95 7.54
CA THR A 406 7.55 29.36 6.45
C THR A 406 6.81 29.82 5.18
N ILE A 407 5.48 29.99 5.25
CA ILE A 407 4.62 30.30 4.08
C ILE A 407 4.98 31.63 3.40
N ALA A 408 5.47 32.63 4.14
CA ALA A 408 5.91 33.91 3.59
C ALA A 408 7.02 33.79 2.52
N LEU A 409 7.84 32.73 2.58
CA LEU A 409 8.90 32.50 1.59
C LEU A 409 8.37 32.28 0.17
N GLN A 410 7.15 31.75 0.04
CA GLN A 410 6.60 31.32 -1.25
C GLN A 410 6.46 32.49 -2.25
N LYS A 411 6.08 33.68 -1.77
CA LYS A 411 5.99 34.91 -2.56
C LYS A 411 7.33 35.32 -3.17
N LEU A 412 8.44 35.04 -2.47
CA LEU A 412 9.79 35.43 -2.89
C LEU A 412 10.49 34.34 -3.72
N LEU A 413 10.00 33.10 -3.67
CA LEU A 413 10.56 31.97 -4.40
C LEU A 413 9.94 31.77 -5.79
N SER A 414 8.74 32.32 -6.02
CA SER A 414 8.04 32.19 -7.30
C SER A 414 7.46 33.52 -7.74
N GLU A 415 7.82 33.95 -8.95
CA GLU A 415 7.30 35.16 -9.60
C GLU A 415 5.79 35.08 -9.88
N HIS A 416 5.22 33.87 -9.93
CA HIS A 416 3.80 33.64 -10.19
C HIS A 416 2.92 33.77 -8.94
N VAL A 417 3.52 33.86 -7.75
CA VAL A 417 2.80 33.92 -6.48
C VAL A 417 2.79 35.37 -5.97
N THR A 418 1.72 36.09 -6.27
CA THR A 418 1.54 37.48 -5.81
C THR A 418 1.09 37.55 -4.35
N GLY A 419 1.26 38.72 -3.73
CA GLY A 419 0.79 38.96 -2.35
C GLY A 419 -0.71 38.76 -2.19
N GLU A 420 -1.51 39.09 -3.21
CA GLU A 420 -2.96 38.87 -3.22
C GLU A 420 -3.31 37.38 -3.20
N ILE A 421 -2.60 36.56 -3.99
CA ILE A 421 -2.79 35.11 -4.01
C ILE A 421 -2.47 34.52 -2.62
N MET A 422 -1.37 34.96 -2.00
CA MET A 422 -1.00 34.50 -0.66
C MET A 422 -2.04 34.89 0.40
N GLN A 423 -2.57 36.11 0.35
CA GLN A 423 -3.63 36.54 1.26
C GLN A 423 -4.90 35.69 1.09
N ARG A 424 -5.25 35.31 -0.16
CA ARG A 424 -6.38 34.40 -0.43
C ARG A 424 -6.14 33.00 0.14
N ILE A 425 -4.94 32.45 -0.01
CA ILE A 425 -4.57 31.12 0.52
C ILE A 425 -4.67 31.09 2.04
N VAL A 426 -4.20 32.16 2.69
CA VAL A 426 -4.12 32.25 4.15
C VAL A 426 -5.49 32.55 4.79
N SER A 427 -6.37 33.28 4.10
CA SER A 427 -7.68 33.69 4.64
C SER A 427 -8.72 32.56 4.65
N HIS A 428 -8.57 31.53 3.83
CA HIS A 428 -9.57 30.46 3.68
C HIS A 428 -8.99 29.05 3.88
N PRO A 429 -8.40 28.72 5.05
CA PRO A 429 -7.96 27.36 5.31
C PRO A 429 -9.18 26.44 5.49
N LEU A 430 -9.10 25.22 4.95
CA LEU A 430 -10.22 24.26 4.93
C LEU A 430 -10.82 24.02 6.33
N ARG A 431 -9.97 23.91 7.36
CA ARG A 431 -10.43 23.64 8.73
C ARG A 431 -11.26 24.80 9.30
N ALA A 432 -10.82 26.05 9.13
CA ALA A 432 -11.59 27.21 9.57
C ALA A 432 -12.92 27.33 8.81
N TYR A 433 -12.90 27.01 7.51
CA TYR A 433 -14.10 26.96 6.69
C TYR A 433 -15.12 25.92 7.19
N VAL A 434 -14.66 24.69 7.48
CA VAL A 434 -15.50 23.60 8.00
C VAL A 434 -16.05 23.94 9.39
N ASP A 435 -15.21 24.45 10.28
CA ASP A 435 -15.59 24.79 11.67
C ASP A 435 -16.53 26.01 11.75
N ARG A 436 -16.83 26.68 10.61
CA ARG A 436 -17.55 27.96 10.53
C ARG A 436 -17.03 29.00 11.53
N SER A 437 -15.78 28.86 11.94
CA SER A 437 -15.06 29.85 12.71
C SER A 437 -14.73 30.95 11.72
N GLY A 438 -15.64 31.92 11.61
CA GLY A 438 -15.33 33.17 10.94
C GLY A 438 -14.03 33.67 11.54
N THR A 439 -13.01 33.80 10.70
CA THR A 439 -11.74 34.42 11.09
C THR A 439 -12.06 35.85 11.48
N THR A 440 -12.27 36.07 12.78
CA THR A 440 -12.23 37.40 13.39
C THR A 440 -10.95 38.09 12.96
N LEU A 441 -11.00 39.42 12.80
CA LEU A 441 -9.91 40.31 12.38
C LEU A 441 -8.68 40.24 13.33
N GLU A 442 -8.02 39.10 13.39
CA GLU A 442 -6.64 38.99 13.84
C GLU A 442 -5.71 39.35 12.69
N GLU A 443 -4.52 39.85 13.01
CA GLU A 443 -3.45 40.11 12.05
C GLU A 443 -3.32 38.96 11.04
N SER A 444 -3.22 39.31 9.75
CA SER A 444 -3.06 38.32 8.68
C SER A 444 -1.92 37.37 9.04
N TYR A 445 -2.18 36.06 9.02
CA TYR A 445 -1.17 35.05 9.36
C TYR A 445 0.07 35.15 8.44
N LEU A 446 -0.07 35.78 7.25
CA LEU A 446 1.07 36.15 6.41
C LEU A 446 2.02 37.13 7.10
N ALA A 447 1.50 38.14 7.82
CA ALA A 447 2.30 39.09 8.58
C ALA A 447 3.06 38.38 9.71
N LYS A 448 2.38 37.51 10.47
CA LYS A 448 3.01 36.67 11.51
C LYS A 448 4.12 35.79 10.92
N SER A 449 3.88 35.16 9.77
CA SER A 449 4.90 34.37 9.06
C SER A 449 6.11 35.22 8.63
N THR A 450 5.88 36.43 8.10
CA THR A 450 6.95 37.36 7.73
C THR A 450 7.77 37.80 8.95
N GLU A 451 7.12 38.09 10.08
CA GLU A 451 7.77 38.42 11.35
C GLU A 451 8.67 37.26 11.81
N TRP A 452 8.14 36.03 11.84
CA TRP A 452 8.92 34.85 12.20
C TRP A 452 10.12 34.65 11.28
N MET A 453 9.93 34.72 9.96
CA MET A 453 11.02 34.51 9.00
C MET A 453 12.08 35.62 9.05
N THR A 454 11.70 36.84 9.42
CA THR A 454 12.62 37.95 9.69
C THR A 454 13.39 37.71 10.99
N HIS A 455 12.71 37.30 12.06
CA HIS A 455 13.32 36.96 13.35
C HIS A 455 14.37 35.84 13.24
N PHE A 456 14.08 34.82 12.43
CA PHE A 456 15.03 33.74 12.15
C PHE A 456 16.11 34.08 11.10
N GLY A 457 16.04 35.26 10.47
CA GLY A 457 17.06 35.75 9.54
C GLY A 457 17.00 35.11 8.14
N LEU A 458 15.82 34.60 7.75
CA LEU A 458 15.56 34.15 6.37
C LEU A 458 15.12 35.32 5.47
N LEU A 459 14.43 36.32 6.04
CA LEU A 459 14.02 37.54 5.37
C LEU A 459 14.82 38.73 5.88
N ALA A 460 15.20 39.64 4.98
CA ALA A 460 15.79 40.93 5.32
C ALA A 460 14.71 42.02 5.42
N SER A 461 13.68 41.90 4.59
CA SER A 461 12.47 42.72 4.60
C SER A 461 11.31 41.88 4.05
N GLU A 462 10.08 42.40 4.10
CA GLU A 462 8.91 41.71 3.52
C GLU A 462 9.05 41.37 2.02
N SER A 463 9.99 42.04 1.32
CA SER A 463 10.17 41.93 -0.13
C SER A 463 11.53 41.37 -0.53
N SER A 464 12.39 40.98 0.42
CA SER A 464 13.74 40.48 0.09
C SER A 464 14.21 39.36 1.01
N LEU A 465 14.83 38.34 0.41
CA LEU A 465 15.50 37.27 1.12
C LEU A 465 16.80 37.78 1.75
N ALA A 466 17.07 37.41 3.01
CA ALA A 466 18.37 37.62 3.66
C ALA A 466 19.39 36.53 3.27
N VAL A 467 18.92 35.45 2.64
CA VAL A 467 19.68 34.25 2.32
C VAL A 467 19.67 33.97 0.82
N ASP A 468 20.53 33.05 0.37
CA ASP A 468 20.51 32.54 -0.99
C ASP A 468 19.14 31.92 -1.31
N GLY A 469 18.61 32.19 -2.52
CA GLY A 469 17.35 31.63 -3.01
C GLY A 469 17.30 30.10 -2.93
N PHE A 470 18.43 29.39 -3.11
CA PHE A 470 18.49 27.94 -2.95
C PHE A 470 18.29 27.48 -1.50
N VAL A 471 18.78 28.25 -0.52
CA VAL A 471 18.58 27.96 0.90
C VAL A 471 17.14 28.22 1.31
N ALA A 472 16.56 29.34 0.86
CA ALA A 472 15.14 29.62 1.08
C ALA A 472 14.25 28.54 0.44
N ARG A 473 14.60 28.07 -0.76
CA ARG A 473 13.91 26.96 -1.42
C ARG A 473 14.04 25.65 -0.66
N LEU A 474 15.20 25.33 -0.09
CA LEU A 474 15.38 24.15 0.76
C LEU A 474 14.47 24.19 1.99
N VAL A 475 14.39 25.33 2.67
CA VAL A 475 13.50 25.51 3.82
C VAL A 475 12.03 25.33 3.41
N TRP A 476 11.65 25.84 2.24
CA TRP A 476 10.28 25.73 1.73
C TRP A 476 9.92 24.31 1.23
N GLU A 477 10.83 23.58 0.60
CA GLU A 477 10.61 22.18 0.22
C GLU A 477 10.48 21.26 1.45
N CYS A 478 11.09 21.66 2.58
CA CYS A 478 10.93 20.99 3.86
C CYS A 478 9.71 21.46 4.69
N ARG A 479 8.75 22.17 4.10
CA ARG A 479 7.56 22.74 4.79
C ARG A 479 6.67 21.73 5.53
N ASP A 480 6.72 20.45 5.15
CA ASP A 480 5.99 19.39 5.84
C ASP A 480 6.42 19.26 7.32
N ASP A 481 7.66 19.65 7.64
CA ASP A 481 8.20 19.72 9.00
C ASP A 481 9.01 21.01 9.23
N PRO A 482 8.35 22.11 9.62
CA PRO A 482 8.99 23.42 9.78
C PRO A 482 10.16 23.44 10.77
N SER A 483 10.09 22.65 11.85
CA SER A 483 11.19 22.52 12.82
C SER A 483 12.45 21.87 12.22
N GLU A 484 12.30 20.85 11.36
CA GLU A 484 13.43 20.27 10.64
C GLU A 484 13.99 21.25 9.61
N ALA A 485 13.09 21.94 8.89
CA ALA A 485 13.47 22.92 7.87
C ALA A 485 14.34 24.05 8.46
N LEU A 486 13.88 24.68 9.55
CA LEU A 486 14.66 25.72 10.24
C LEU A 486 15.89 25.15 10.92
N GLY A 487 15.80 23.98 11.55
CA GLY A 487 16.97 23.39 12.19
C GLY A 487 18.09 23.10 11.19
N ILE A 488 17.77 22.59 9.99
CA ILE A 488 18.76 22.37 8.91
C ILE A 488 19.39 23.71 8.53
N PHE A 489 18.57 24.75 8.31
CA PHE A 489 19.05 26.09 8.00
C PHE A 489 20.02 26.63 9.06
N TRP A 490 19.72 26.45 10.35
CA TRP A 490 20.55 26.93 11.45
C TRP A 490 21.91 26.23 11.54
N ILE A 491 21.95 24.91 11.31
CA ILE A 491 23.21 24.16 11.35
C ILE A 491 24.01 24.28 10.05
N LEU A 492 23.39 24.70 8.93
CA LEU A 492 23.99 24.67 7.59
C LEU A 492 25.31 25.45 7.49
N LYS A 493 25.39 26.64 8.12
CA LYS A 493 26.62 27.44 8.13
C LYS A 493 27.76 26.73 8.85
N THR A 494 27.47 26.08 9.98
CA THR A 494 28.47 25.31 10.74
C THR A 494 28.84 24.02 10.04
N MET A 495 27.87 23.33 9.42
CA MET A 495 28.16 22.17 8.57
C MET A 495 29.13 22.55 7.46
N ARG A 496 28.90 23.69 6.79
CA ARG A 496 29.85 24.18 5.78
C ARG A 496 31.24 24.40 6.35
N GLN A 497 31.37 25.06 7.51
CA GLN A 497 32.68 25.36 8.10
C GLN A 497 33.45 24.10 8.54
N GLU A 498 32.74 23.11 9.09
CA GLU A 498 33.37 21.88 9.59
C GLU A 498 33.75 20.90 8.47
N PHE A 499 32.92 20.84 7.42
CA PHE A 499 33.06 19.88 6.33
C PHE A 499 33.61 20.50 5.03
N LEU A 500 34.05 21.77 5.06
CA LEU A 500 34.64 22.48 3.93
C LEU A 500 35.88 21.73 3.38
N HIS A 501 35.98 21.60 2.06
CA HIS A 501 37.12 20.98 1.34
C HIS A 501 37.51 19.56 1.80
N ARG A 502 36.64 18.85 2.52
CA ARG A 502 36.96 17.49 2.95
C ARG A 502 36.42 16.47 1.95
N ALA A 503 37.26 15.49 1.60
CA ALA A 503 36.88 14.43 0.67
C ALA A 503 35.69 13.65 1.24
N GLY A 504 34.58 13.61 0.48
CA GLY A 504 33.40 12.84 0.85
C GLY A 504 33.62 11.31 0.90
N ASP A 505 34.82 10.83 0.60
CA ASP A 505 35.20 9.41 0.69
C ASP A 505 35.60 8.98 2.11
N ASP A 506 35.90 9.91 3.02
CA ASP A 506 36.18 9.58 4.42
C ASP A 506 34.88 9.22 5.16
N ILE A 507 34.79 7.97 5.59
CA ILE A 507 33.67 7.42 6.35
C ILE A 507 33.47 8.18 7.68
N GLY A 508 34.54 8.57 8.36
CA GLY A 508 34.43 9.29 9.63
C GLY A 508 33.71 10.63 9.46
N LEU A 509 33.97 11.32 8.35
CA LEU A 509 33.31 12.59 8.02
C LEU A 509 31.86 12.41 7.60
N GLN A 510 31.55 11.36 6.84
CA GLN A 510 30.17 11.01 6.51
C GLN A 510 29.34 10.76 7.79
N LEU A 511 29.89 9.96 8.70
CA LEU A 511 29.26 9.67 10.00
C LEU A 511 29.12 10.94 10.84
N ALA A 512 30.13 11.81 10.88
CA ALA A 512 30.06 13.07 11.62
C ALA A 512 28.99 14.04 11.06
N LEU A 513 28.86 14.14 9.73
CA LEU A 513 27.82 14.94 9.08
C LEU A 513 26.43 14.41 9.44
N PHE A 514 26.26 13.09 9.35
CA PHE A 514 24.98 12.45 9.65
C PHE A 514 24.61 12.56 11.13
N ASN A 515 25.57 12.34 12.02
CA ASN A 515 25.43 12.54 13.47
C ASN A 515 24.97 13.97 13.78
N THR A 516 25.53 14.96 13.10
CA THR A 516 25.12 16.37 13.20
C THR A 516 23.69 16.59 12.71
N LEU A 517 23.31 15.97 11.59
CA LEU A 517 21.99 16.11 10.99
C LEU A 517 20.88 15.48 11.85
N LEU A 518 21.13 14.32 12.46
CA LEU A 518 20.18 13.63 13.35
C LEU A 518 19.80 14.42 14.60
N ARG A 519 20.60 15.44 14.95
CA ARG A 519 20.25 16.36 16.03
C ARG A 519 19.08 17.27 15.70
N VAL A 520 18.73 17.38 14.42
CA VAL A 520 17.61 18.19 13.94
C VAL A 520 16.56 17.32 13.27
N VAL A 521 16.99 16.46 12.36
CA VAL A 521 16.11 15.65 11.50
C VAL A 521 15.79 14.33 12.17
N GLY A 522 14.51 13.97 12.24
CA GLY A 522 14.08 12.68 12.79
C GLY A 522 14.35 12.52 14.29
N ARG A 523 14.30 13.62 15.07
CA ARG A 523 14.42 13.61 16.53
C ARG A 523 13.33 12.74 17.15
N GLU A 524 13.73 11.68 17.84
CA GLU A 524 12.86 10.78 18.61
C GLU A 524 13.44 10.56 20.01
N LYS A 525 12.56 10.33 20.98
CA LYS A 525 12.98 10.06 22.36
C LYS A 525 13.57 8.65 22.44
N VAL A 526 14.50 8.44 23.35
CA VAL A 526 14.99 7.08 23.67
C VAL A 526 13.81 6.27 24.22
N HIS A 527 13.48 5.17 23.56
CA HIS A 527 12.48 4.23 24.04
C HIS A 527 13.15 3.16 24.90
N ALA A 528 12.75 3.04 26.17
CA ALA A 528 13.29 2.03 27.09
C ALA A 528 13.00 0.58 26.65
N SER A 529 12.02 0.38 25.77
CA SER A 529 11.67 -0.92 25.17
C SER A 529 12.54 -1.32 23.97
N GLU A 530 13.36 -0.41 23.44
CA GLU A 530 14.24 -0.63 22.27
C GLU A 530 15.69 -0.87 22.75
N ALA A 531 15.88 -1.91 23.57
CA ALA A 531 17.05 -2.17 24.42
C ALA A 531 18.39 -2.49 23.70
N HIS A 532 18.54 -2.16 22.42
CA HIS A 532 19.77 -2.39 21.65
C HIS A 532 20.46 -1.11 21.16
N GLY A 533 19.85 0.07 21.37
CA GLY A 533 20.45 1.35 20.98
C GLY A 533 20.84 2.21 22.18
N ASP A 534 22.10 2.65 22.22
CA ASP A 534 22.52 3.75 23.10
C ASP A 534 21.90 5.09 22.64
N ALA A 535 21.80 6.03 23.58
CA ALA A 535 21.44 7.41 23.24
C ALA A 535 22.44 8.00 22.24
N LEU A 536 21.96 8.87 21.34
CA LEU A 536 22.80 9.53 20.35
C LEU A 536 23.92 10.33 21.04
N ALA A 537 25.15 9.86 20.86
CA ALA A 537 26.36 10.43 21.46
C ALA A 537 27.23 11.16 20.42
N PRO A 538 28.11 12.09 20.86
CA PRO A 538 29.10 12.69 19.98
C PRO A 538 30.06 11.63 19.44
N LEU A 539 30.35 11.69 18.14
CA LEU A 539 31.36 10.83 17.52
C LEU A 539 32.76 11.19 18.01
N ARG A 540 33.56 10.18 18.40
CA ARG A 540 34.95 10.36 18.85
C ARG A 540 35.76 11.12 17.80
N GLY A 541 36.45 12.19 18.23
CA GLY A 541 37.21 13.08 17.34
C GLY A 541 36.40 14.23 16.72
N HIS A 542 35.06 14.21 16.83
CA HIS A 542 34.15 15.25 16.30
C HIS A 542 33.35 15.99 17.38
N GLU A 543 33.76 15.87 18.65
CA GLU A 543 33.12 16.52 19.81
C GLU A 543 33.04 18.05 19.67
N LYS A 544 34.02 18.68 19.00
CA LYS A 544 34.00 20.13 18.74
C LYS A 544 32.81 20.54 17.86
N ALA A 545 32.53 19.78 16.80
CA ALA A 545 31.39 20.03 15.93
C ALA A 545 30.07 19.83 16.70
N TRP A 546 30.00 18.78 17.52
CA TRP A 546 28.88 18.55 18.42
C TRP A 546 28.65 19.72 19.38
N ALA A 547 29.70 20.21 20.05
CA ALA A 547 29.59 21.35 20.97
C ALA A 547 29.09 22.62 20.25
N LYS A 548 29.61 22.93 19.05
CA LYS A 548 29.16 24.07 18.25
C LYS A 548 27.67 23.97 17.90
N VAL A 549 27.21 22.81 17.46
CA VAL A 549 25.79 22.59 17.12
C VAL A 549 24.92 22.65 18.38
N SER A 550 25.41 22.20 19.55
CA SER A 550 24.69 22.35 20.82
C SER A 550 24.45 23.81 21.18
N VAL A 551 25.46 24.67 20.98
CA VAL A 551 25.32 26.12 21.19
C VAL A 551 24.29 26.71 20.23
N LEU A 552 24.34 26.33 18.94
CA LEU A 552 23.36 26.81 17.95
C LEU A 552 21.93 26.39 18.29
N LEU A 553 21.72 25.16 18.72
CA LEU A 553 20.38 24.68 19.08
C LEU A 553 19.85 25.38 20.34
N LYS A 554 20.71 25.70 21.31
CA LYS A 554 20.34 26.53 22.47
C LYS A 554 19.96 27.94 22.05
N LEU A 555 20.70 28.55 21.12
CA LEU A 555 20.37 29.87 20.57
C LEU A 555 19.06 29.84 19.77
N TYR A 556 18.82 28.76 19.01
CA TYR A 556 17.55 28.56 18.31
C TYR A 556 16.37 28.47 19.28
N GLN A 557 16.52 27.71 20.36
CA GLN A 557 15.51 27.62 21.42
C GLN A 557 15.30 28.98 22.09
N ALA A 558 16.36 29.70 22.43
CA ALA A 558 16.25 31.05 23.01
C ALA A 558 15.50 32.01 22.09
N LYS A 559 15.77 31.99 20.78
CA LYS A 559 15.01 32.77 19.79
C LYS A 559 13.54 32.38 19.70
N LEU A 560 13.21 31.11 19.88
CA LEU A 560 11.81 30.67 19.96
C LEU A 560 11.14 31.16 21.24
N ASP A 561 11.86 31.15 22.36
CA ASP A 561 11.35 31.58 23.66
C ASP A 561 11.14 33.11 23.70
N GLU A 562 11.98 33.88 22.99
CA GLU A 562 11.82 35.33 22.77
C GLU A 562 10.47 35.70 22.10
N LEU A 563 9.92 34.81 21.27
CA LEU A 563 8.62 35.03 20.62
C LEU A 563 7.42 34.81 21.57
N GLY A 564 7.63 34.24 22.76
CA GLY A 564 6.60 34.08 23.78
C GLY A 564 5.32 33.40 23.27
N ALA A 565 4.18 34.07 23.42
CA ALA A 565 2.87 33.59 22.97
C ALA A 565 2.72 33.55 21.44
N ASN A 566 3.53 34.32 20.71
CA ASN A 566 3.52 34.36 19.24
C ASN A 566 4.37 33.24 18.62
N ALA A 567 5.03 32.40 19.42
CA ALA A 567 5.87 31.31 18.94
C ALA A 567 5.01 30.16 18.35
N PRO A 568 5.14 29.84 17.05
CA PRO A 568 4.41 28.73 16.45
C PRO A 568 4.92 27.39 17.01
N GLN A 569 3.98 26.53 17.41
CA GLN A 569 4.30 25.22 17.99
C GLN A 569 5.07 24.33 17.00
N GLU A 570 4.79 24.47 15.70
CA GLU A 570 5.40 23.71 14.62
C GLU A 570 6.90 23.94 14.45
N LEU A 571 7.42 25.08 14.93
CA LEU A 571 8.87 25.37 14.90
C LEU A 571 9.62 24.75 16.08
N ARG A 572 8.92 24.35 17.15
CA ARG A 572 9.56 23.69 18.28
C ARG A 572 10.06 22.30 17.88
N LEU A 573 11.24 21.94 18.36
CA LEU A 573 11.82 20.62 18.10
C LEU A 573 10.92 19.54 18.73
N ARG A 574 10.70 18.43 17.99
CA ARG A 574 9.85 17.30 18.42
C ARG A 574 10.22 16.72 19.79
N VAL A 575 11.52 16.71 20.08
CA VAL A 575 12.10 16.27 21.34
C VAL A 575 12.87 17.45 21.92
N ALA A 576 12.67 17.73 23.21
CA ALA A 576 13.34 18.83 23.88
C ALA A 576 14.87 18.64 23.91
N LEU A 577 15.63 19.74 24.04
CA LEU A 577 17.10 19.66 24.10
C LEU A 577 17.63 19.00 25.39
N ALA A 578 16.81 18.93 26.44
CA ALA A 578 17.15 18.30 27.71
C ALA A 578 16.97 16.77 27.69
N GLU A 579 16.18 16.25 26.75
CA GLU A 579 15.90 14.82 26.63
C GLU A 579 16.96 14.13 25.76
N SER A 580 17.26 12.87 26.08
CA SER A 580 18.14 12.03 25.27
C SER A 580 17.48 11.69 23.94
N LEU A 581 18.28 11.79 22.87
CA LEU A 581 17.85 11.41 21.53
C LEU A 581 18.15 9.94 21.29
N ASP A 582 17.25 9.29 20.56
CA ASP A 582 17.49 7.96 20.06
C ASP A 582 18.70 7.92 19.09
N GLY A 583 19.65 7.02 19.38
CA GLY A 583 20.86 6.80 18.59
C GLY A 583 20.73 5.73 17.52
N PHE A 584 19.58 5.07 17.38
CA PHE A 584 19.46 3.84 16.60
C PHE A 584 19.75 4.04 15.11
N VAL A 585 19.17 5.10 14.52
CA VAL A 585 19.41 5.44 13.11
C VAL A 585 20.90 5.75 12.87
N PHE A 586 21.59 6.31 13.86
CA PHE A 586 23.04 6.51 13.77
C PHE A 586 23.81 5.19 13.84
N TYR A 587 23.47 4.31 14.78
CA TYR A 587 24.11 3.00 14.92
C TYR A 587 23.99 2.16 13.65
N THR A 588 22.80 2.14 13.03
CA THR A 588 22.57 1.43 11.74
C THR A 588 23.48 1.95 10.62
N LEU A 589 23.83 3.23 10.65
CA LEU A 589 24.75 3.83 9.69
C LEU A 589 26.20 3.43 9.97
N VAL A 590 26.59 3.36 11.25
CA VAL A 590 27.93 2.92 11.67
C VAL A 590 28.17 1.48 11.24
N GLU A 591 27.23 0.58 11.55
CA GLU A 591 27.31 -0.85 11.22
C GLU A 591 27.01 -1.15 9.74
N ASN A 592 26.52 -0.17 8.97
CA ASN A 592 26.04 -0.34 7.59
C ASN A 592 24.92 -1.38 7.44
N GLN A 593 24.22 -1.71 8.51
CA GLN A 593 23.16 -2.72 8.51
C GLN A 593 22.11 -2.35 9.54
N ILE A 594 20.85 -2.70 9.27
CA ILE A 594 19.82 -2.71 10.30
C ILE A 594 19.99 -4.01 11.08
N PRO A 595 20.25 -3.97 12.41
CA PRO A 595 20.51 -5.17 13.20
C PRO A 595 19.41 -6.24 12.99
N PRO A 596 19.79 -7.47 12.62
CA PRO A 596 18.84 -8.51 12.26
C PRO A 596 18.05 -9.04 13.46
N GLU A 597 18.60 -8.89 14.68
CA GLU A 597 18.04 -9.36 15.96
C GLU A 597 16.79 -8.60 16.41
N LEU A 598 16.49 -7.46 15.77
CA LEU A 598 15.33 -6.63 16.12
C LEU A 598 14.01 -7.22 15.62
N GLY A 599 12.95 -6.98 16.37
CA GLY A 599 11.57 -7.28 15.93
C GLY A 599 11.21 -6.53 14.63
N THR A 600 10.28 -7.09 13.85
CA THR A 600 9.93 -6.55 12.52
C THR A 600 9.44 -5.10 12.57
N LEU A 601 8.57 -4.80 13.54
CA LEU A 601 8.00 -3.47 13.73
C LEU A 601 9.08 -2.43 14.04
N GLN A 602 10.07 -2.79 14.87
CA GLN A 602 11.22 -1.93 15.17
C GLN A 602 12.03 -1.67 13.91
N ARG A 603 12.32 -2.72 13.12
CA ARG A 603 13.05 -2.61 11.84
C ARG A 603 12.32 -1.70 10.86
N ASP A 604 11.00 -1.83 10.72
CA ASP A 604 10.20 -0.99 9.85
C ASP A 604 10.15 0.47 10.30
N ARG A 605 10.05 0.73 11.61
CA ARG A 605 10.16 2.08 12.20
C ARG A 605 11.51 2.71 11.86
N ILE A 606 12.60 1.97 12.02
CA ILE A 606 13.95 2.42 11.68
C ILE A 606 14.06 2.71 10.18
N LYS A 607 13.52 1.83 9.31
CA LYS A 607 13.47 2.06 7.87
C LYS A 607 12.73 3.36 7.53
N ARG A 608 11.56 3.61 8.11
CA ARG A 608 10.79 4.86 7.89
C ARG A 608 11.59 6.10 8.31
N ARG A 609 12.26 6.06 9.47
CA ARG A 609 13.11 7.15 9.94
C ARG A 609 14.32 7.36 9.03
N LEU A 610 14.98 6.29 8.62
CA LEU A 610 16.14 6.34 7.73
C LEU A 610 15.76 6.89 6.34
N ARG A 611 14.60 6.51 5.79
CA ARG A 611 14.01 7.10 4.57
C ARG A 611 13.79 8.61 4.74
N ARG A 612 13.19 9.04 5.85
CA ARG A 612 12.95 10.46 6.16
C ARG A 612 14.25 11.28 6.20
N VAL A 613 15.30 10.78 6.86
CA VAL A 613 16.61 11.45 6.88
C VAL A 613 17.25 11.44 5.48
N GLY A 614 17.13 10.32 4.76
CA GLY A 614 17.54 10.19 3.36
C GLY A 614 16.88 11.22 2.44
N ASP A 615 15.59 11.48 2.61
CA ASP A 615 14.87 12.49 1.84
C ASP A 615 15.36 13.91 2.12
N ARG A 616 15.69 14.24 3.37
CA ARG A 616 16.31 15.53 3.69
C ARG A 616 17.69 15.66 3.04
N LEU A 617 18.52 14.62 3.08
CA LEU A 617 19.80 14.59 2.39
C LEU A 617 19.65 14.73 0.86
N ARG A 618 18.63 14.09 0.27
CA ARG A 618 18.30 14.20 -1.16
C ARG A 618 17.92 15.63 -1.53
N LEU A 619 17.06 16.29 -0.75
CA LEU A 619 16.68 17.68 -0.96
C LEU A 619 17.88 18.62 -0.80
N MET A 620 18.71 18.41 0.23
CA MET A 620 19.96 19.15 0.43
C MET A 620 20.88 19.02 -0.78
N HIS A 621 21.10 17.79 -1.28
CA HIS A 621 21.91 17.55 -2.48
C HIS A 621 21.36 18.29 -3.70
N ASN A 622 20.08 18.08 -4.03
CA ASN A 622 19.45 18.61 -5.23
C ASN A 622 19.38 20.15 -5.27
N LEU A 623 19.28 20.81 -4.11
CA LEU A 623 19.12 22.26 -4.05
C LEU A 623 20.44 22.98 -3.77
N LEU A 624 21.25 22.47 -2.83
CA LEU A 624 22.48 23.16 -2.43
C LEU A 624 23.60 23.02 -3.47
N MET A 625 23.57 22.00 -4.34
CA MET A 625 24.53 21.85 -5.44
C MET A 625 24.54 23.04 -6.40
N HIS A 626 23.44 23.79 -6.49
CA HIS A 626 23.33 24.97 -7.34
C HIS A 626 23.70 26.26 -6.62
N SER A 627 23.84 26.22 -5.29
CA SER A 627 24.31 27.35 -4.51
C SER A 627 25.82 27.47 -4.62
N LYS A 628 26.32 28.58 -5.16
CA LYS A 628 27.77 28.91 -5.17
C LYS A 628 28.40 28.94 -3.76
N ARG A 629 27.57 28.92 -2.72
CA ARG A 629 27.98 29.03 -1.32
C ARG A 629 28.08 27.68 -0.62
N PHE A 630 27.35 26.67 -1.09
CA PHE A 630 27.19 25.36 -0.44
C PHE A 630 27.37 24.18 -1.39
N ASP A 631 27.75 24.42 -2.64
CA ASP A 631 28.10 23.42 -3.65
C ASP A 631 29.18 22.45 -3.17
N GLU A 632 30.16 22.92 -2.38
CA GLU A 632 31.22 22.06 -1.84
C GLU A 632 30.71 20.95 -0.90
N LEU A 633 29.53 21.14 -0.27
CA LEU A 633 28.89 20.10 0.55
C LEU A 633 28.22 19.01 -0.28
N GLU A 634 28.05 19.21 -1.59
CA GLU A 634 27.38 18.27 -2.49
C GLU A 634 27.99 16.87 -2.40
N THR A 635 29.32 16.79 -2.43
CA THR A 635 30.05 15.52 -2.48
C THR A 635 29.79 14.65 -1.25
N ILE A 636 29.90 15.23 -0.05
CA ILE A 636 29.71 14.53 1.23
C ILE A 636 28.23 14.21 1.47
N VAL A 637 27.31 15.14 1.16
CA VAL A 637 25.86 14.91 1.27
C VAL A 637 25.41 13.79 0.34
N ARG A 638 25.90 13.78 -0.91
CA ARG A 638 25.60 12.73 -1.89
C ARG A 638 26.14 11.36 -1.47
N LYS A 639 27.32 11.32 -0.83
CA LYS A 639 27.90 10.06 -0.30
C LYS A 639 27.10 9.54 0.90
N CYS A 640 26.70 10.42 1.83
CA CYS A 640 25.81 10.07 2.93
C CYS A 640 24.45 9.55 2.44
N PHE A 641 23.84 10.23 1.46
CA PHE A 641 22.60 9.79 0.83
C PHE A 641 22.74 8.40 0.18
N ARG A 642 23.85 8.16 -0.55
CA ARG A 642 24.12 6.85 -1.15
C ARG A 642 24.26 5.76 -0.09
N ARG A 643 24.93 6.02 1.03
CA ARG A 643 25.06 5.05 2.14
C ARG A 643 23.69 4.70 2.73
N VAL A 644 22.86 5.71 3.01
CA VAL A 644 21.47 5.51 3.45
C VAL A 644 20.70 4.65 2.45
N LYS A 645 20.82 4.96 1.15
CA LYS A 645 20.18 4.17 0.08
C LYS A 645 20.65 2.72 0.07
N TRP A 646 21.95 2.46 0.23
CA TRP A 646 22.49 1.10 0.28
C TRP A 646 21.99 0.33 1.49
N ILE A 647 21.96 0.93 2.67
CA ILE A 647 21.43 0.27 3.88
C ILE A 647 19.95 -0.09 3.69
N LEU A 648 19.16 0.81 3.10
CA LEU A 648 17.75 0.54 2.80
C LEU A 648 17.60 -0.60 1.79
N MET A 649 18.39 -0.60 0.72
CA MET A 649 18.37 -1.67 -0.30
C MET A 649 18.86 -3.02 0.24
N ASP A 650 19.93 -3.02 1.03
CA ASP A 650 20.49 -4.25 1.62
C ASP A 650 19.56 -4.82 2.67
N SER A 651 18.82 -3.97 3.39
CA SER A 651 17.74 -4.40 4.29
C SER A 651 16.50 -4.94 3.58
N GLU A 652 16.46 -4.90 2.24
CA GLU A 652 15.43 -5.49 1.37
C GLU A 652 15.88 -6.82 0.74
N VAL A 653 17.17 -7.17 0.85
CA VAL A 653 17.78 -8.46 0.45
C VAL A 653 17.90 -9.36 1.68
#